data_AF-A0A7V8IJC3-F1
#
_entry.id   AF-A0A7V8IJC3-F1
#
_cell.length_a   1.000
_cell.length_b   1.000
_cell.length_c   1.000
_cell.angle_alpha   90.00
_cell.angle_beta   90.00
_cell.angle_gamma   90.00
#
_symmetry.space_group_name_H-M   'P 1'
#
loop_
_entity.id
_entity.type
_entity.pdbx_description
1 polymer ?
#
loop_
_entity_poly.entity_id
_entity_poly.type
_entity_poly.pdbx_seq_one_letter_code
_entity_poly.pdbx_strand_id
1 'polypeptide(L)'
;MSQDKSSALAASGDAANEKFSTDNIIPGGCSECGCKTLIDYKYESGRPVPNAPFVVKDSKGTIIKGKTDDAGLALIQDMGCGGYEIYFEEGSDTFTPEPTVENNPLLQSNPAYAALAGEYFSLFTLLHEKGIVVYDADDSDDYEVDLDDSSLWDSLFSSLDDKEQQAYDRLWELNRQINAGSKELKQAINTIHQSSLAAETADGGSKIVVMLVCEVILGCVPVIGQAMDVYFLGDWLWRGCENTDRFEDWVFLAEGALAVIGFIPGLGDVIKRGGKAILSVCKANTPQAVQKAIQHIRHISDGNIVRWLLEIIDVIKNKCDEAIALLERIELSLKLALKMAFEKGKGNWIIAWTEDAFSGVIETIRRFIQRFRSAVDDIIREIKIFIGKVVKKDSGTALGKNDKDVSEKFIADKTPPESDYPDKSKKKAESQEQDNNLCTSESVCKNDPVDVATGFAVDWRTDVIFSGVFPVFFKRYYRSGGTRQSGLLGKLWRTNWDMNLTLSQGVVHLLDGEYGEAIFNSPDEGEVSLSLSNPQWRLTRENGKLIVVHQNGLRYYFEHSCGKQLFLTAITDKQNNGVSLLWERGVLRWVVLPDERLIHVATQYHRITSLTLCTPARRPIKTLVSYIYDKHGYVIQVRGSEGRNFDYDYSPEGWLLRWSDLAHTWGEHDYDSKGRVTYCRGAEGYWQGHFEYDDDTLTSHYHSGFGGVFSYVRDARNNILLKRTPDGGETRLEWVDNQLVAETDPLGGRTVYQRNDWGQVTSVTLPDGATHHYAYDDNGQLLAYTDPLGSEWRYQRNAAGQVIEVNDPEGREWLYRYEETGLLSTVIAPDGVLQRYHYNRRGLLNRLERDNAPAVMFRYDDLDRLTERHIAHEAGVQVRRWEYDGVRESPSKVVYEDGSETRFGYDVEGNLTAVTDALGQRYQFRYGAFDNLLEATDPLGATVRYHYNAEAAFAGVTN
;
A
#
# COMPACT_ATOMS: atom_id res chain seq x y z
N MET A 1 -11.26 -10.57 -34.15
CA MET A 1 -10.25 -9.64 -34.70
C MET A 1 -10.98 -8.38 -35.18
N SER A 2 -10.68 -7.16 -34.74
CA SER A 2 -9.59 -6.58 -33.94
C SER A 2 -10.14 -5.53 -32.96
N GLN A 3 -9.62 -5.49 -31.73
CA GLN A 3 -9.66 -4.28 -30.90
C GLN A 3 -8.34 -3.98 -30.19
N ASP A 4 -7.41 -4.93 -30.10
CA ASP A 4 -6.12 -4.67 -29.41
C ASP A 4 -4.93 -5.00 -30.33
N LYS A 5 -4.61 -4.05 -31.20
CA LYS A 5 -3.25 -3.76 -31.66
C LYS A 5 -3.02 -2.31 -31.25
N SER A 6 -2.02 -2.00 -30.42
CA SER A 6 -1.68 -0.61 -30.17
C SER A 6 -0.96 -0.07 -31.41
N SER A 7 -1.64 0.81 -32.15
CA SER A 7 -0.96 1.72 -33.06
C SER A 7 -0.84 3.05 -32.33
N ALA A 8 0.32 3.35 -31.74
CA ALA A 8 0.61 4.71 -31.33
C ALA A 8 0.96 5.50 -32.60
N LEU A 9 0.14 6.49 -32.94
CA LEU A 9 0.53 7.52 -33.89
C LEU A 9 1.45 8.49 -33.13
N ALA A 10 2.76 8.25 -33.18
CA ALA A 10 3.73 9.23 -32.71
C ALA A 10 3.54 10.54 -33.51
N ALA A 11 3.52 11.69 -32.83
CA ALA A 11 3.61 12.96 -33.53
C ALA A 11 4.94 13.00 -34.31
N SER A 12 4.98 13.67 -35.46
CA SER A 12 6.17 13.71 -36.31
C SER A 12 7.45 14.20 -35.60
N GLY A 13 7.31 14.89 -34.46
CA GLY A 13 8.42 15.32 -33.60
C GLY A 13 9.02 14.20 -32.76
N ASP A 14 8.19 13.31 -32.20
CA ASP A 14 8.65 12.20 -31.36
C ASP A 14 9.34 11.12 -32.20
N ALA A 15 8.77 10.83 -33.38
CA ALA A 15 9.35 9.90 -34.33
C ALA A 15 10.72 10.36 -34.88
N ALA A 16 11.02 11.66 -34.85
CA ALA A 16 12.30 12.20 -35.31
C ALA A 16 13.44 11.94 -34.30
N ASN A 17 13.13 11.76 -33.01
CA ASN A 17 14.12 11.52 -31.96
C ASN A 17 14.55 10.04 -31.87
N GLU A 18 13.71 9.10 -32.32
CA GLU A 18 13.95 7.66 -32.19
C GLU A 18 14.82 7.03 -33.29
N LYS A 19 15.35 7.81 -34.25
CA LYS A 19 16.26 7.36 -35.33
C LYS A 19 15.80 6.06 -36.03
N PHE A 20 14.54 5.99 -36.42
CA PHE A 20 14.03 4.85 -37.18
C PHE A 20 14.66 4.78 -38.59
N SER A 21 15.24 3.64 -38.95
CA SER A 21 15.68 3.35 -40.32
C SER A 21 15.31 1.92 -40.71
N THR A 22 14.65 1.76 -41.85
CA THR A 22 14.38 0.46 -42.49
C THR A 22 14.63 0.58 -43.98
N ASP A 23 15.19 -0.47 -44.59
CA ASP A 23 15.37 -0.58 -46.04
C ASP A 23 14.09 -1.08 -46.74
N ASN A 24 13.06 -1.45 -45.97
CA ASN A 24 11.81 -1.97 -46.46
C ASN A 24 10.83 -0.84 -46.81
N ILE A 25 11.03 -0.26 -48.00
CA ILE A 25 10.30 0.91 -48.49
C ILE A 25 9.19 0.50 -49.48
N ILE A 26 7.96 0.93 -49.20
CA ILE A 26 6.75 0.62 -49.98
C ILE A 26 6.15 1.90 -50.57
N PRO A 27 5.80 1.93 -51.87
CA PRO A 27 5.17 3.10 -52.47
C PRO A 27 3.67 3.20 -52.13
N GLY A 28 3.22 4.36 -51.68
CA GLY A 28 1.84 4.69 -51.30
C GLY A 28 1.02 5.38 -52.39
N GLY A 29 1.67 5.87 -53.46
CA GLY A 29 1.01 6.30 -54.70
C GLY A 29 0.55 7.76 -54.78
N CYS A 30 0.86 8.62 -53.80
CA CYS A 30 0.58 10.07 -53.84
C CYS A 30 1.69 10.85 -54.55
N SER A 31 1.48 11.30 -55.79
CA SER A 31 2.49 12.04 -56.56
C SER A 31 2.74 13.50 -56.12
N GLU A 32 1.98 14.03 -55.16
CA GLU A 32 1.97 15.46 -54.82
C GLU A 32 2.52 15.79 -53.43
N CYS A 33 2.48 14.86 -52.48
CA CYS A 33 2.55 15.20 -51.06
C CYS A 33 3.83 14.77 -50.34
N GLY A 34 4.55 13.75 -50.83
CA GLY A 34 5.82 13.29 -50.25
C GLY A 34 5.73 12.77 -48.80
N CYS A 35 4.52 12.52 -48.31
CA CYS A 35 4.27 12.06 -46.95
C CYS A 35 4.85 10.66 -46.72
N LYS A 36 5.44 10.43 -45.54
CA LYS A 36 6.01 9.14 -45.15
C LYS A 36 5.28 8.60 -43.92
N THR A 37 5.00 7.30 -43.91
CA THR A 37 4.42 6.59 -42.76
C THR A 37 5.33 5.43 -42.41
N LEU A 38 5.89 5.44 -41.21
CA LEU A 38 6.62 4.30 -40.68
C LEU A 38 5.63 3.37 -39.95
N ILE A 39 5.76 2.08 -40.21
CA ILE A 39 5.12 1.00 -39.49
C ILE A 39 6.20 0.38 -38.61
N ASP A 40 5.94 0.35 -37.30
CA ASP A 40 6.72 -0.39 -36.31
C ASP A 40 5.80 -1.39 -35.62
N TYR A 41 6.00 -2.68 -35.89
CA TYR A 41 5.17 -3.75 -35.36
C TYR A 41 5.95 -4.61 -34.37
N LYS A 42 5.58 -4.49 -33.10
CA LYS A 42 6.17 -5.20 -31.96
C LYS A 42 5.10 -5.94 -31.15
N TYR A 43 5.51 -7.00 -30.46
CA TYR A 43 4.74 -7.61 -29.39
C TYR A 43 4.72 -6.70 -28.15
N GLU A 44 3.81 -6.97 -27.20
CA GLU A 44 3.77 -6.27 -25.91
C GLU A 44 5.08 -6.37 -25.12
N SER A 45 5.85 -7.44 -25.36
CA SER A 45 7.20 -7.62 -24.81
C SER A 45 8.27 -6.70 -25.44
N GLY A 46 7.90 -5.85 -26.40
CA GLY A 46 8.81 -4.99 -27.16
C GLY A 46 9.57 -5.70 -28.27
N ARG A 47 9.43 -7.03 -28.41
CA ARG A 47 10.07 -7.82 -29.47
C ARG A 47 9.46 -7.53 -30.84
N PRO A 48 10.28 -7.39 -31.91
CA PRO A 48 9.78 -7.12 -33.25
C PRO A 48 8.97 -8.31 -33.81
N VAL A 49 7.95 -8.01 -34.63
CA VAL A 49 7.16 -9.03 -35.33
C VAL A 49 7.69 -9.15 -36.77
N PRO A 50 8.54 -10.15 -37.08
CA PRO A 50 9.18 -10.24 -38.39
C PRO A 50 8.20 -10.72 -39.46
N ASN A 51 8.34 -10.17 -40.68
CA ASN A 51 7.62 -10.60 -41.88
C ASN A 51 6.08 -10.56 -41.78
N ALA A 52 5.55 -9.74 -40.88
CA ALA A 52 4.12 -9.62 -40.61
C ALA A 52 3.41 -8.91 -41.77
N PRO A 53 2.43 -9.54 -42.44
CA PRO A 53 1.67 -8.90 -43.50
C PRO A 53 0.83 -7.74 -42.97
N PHE A 54 0.69 -6.69 -43.76
CA PHE A 54 -0.19 -5.57 -43.44
C PHE A 54 -0.90 -5.01 -44.68
N VAL A 55 -2.02 -4.34 -44.44
CA VAL A 55 -2.84 -3.64 -45.41
C VAL A 55 -3.16 -2.26 -44.85
N VAL A 56 -2.74 -1.20 -45.54
CA VAL A 56 -3.13 0.18 -45.24
C VAL A 56 -4.16 0.64 -46.25
N LYS A 57 -5.23 1.26 -45.77
CA LYS A 57 -6.26 1.89 -46.61
C LYS A 57 -6.30 3.38 -46.29
N ASP A 58 -5.95 4.22 -47.25
CA ASP A 58 -5.98 5.67 -47.06
C ASP A 58 -7.40 6.25 -47.13
N SER A 59 -7.54 7.53 -46.76
CA SER A 59 -8.82 8.26 -46.80
C SER A 59 -9.44 8.39 -48.20
N LYS A 60 -8.67 8.17 -49.27
CA LYS A 60 -9.15 8.15 -50.67
C LYS A 60 -9.55 6.75 -51.13
N GLY A 61 -9.40 5.73 -50.27
CA GLY A 61 -9.71 4.34 -50.56
C GLY A 61 -8.59 3.58 -51.27
N THR A 62 -7.39 4.15 -51.40
CA THR A 62 -6.20 3.47 -51.92
C THR A 62 -5.78 2.37 -50.96
N ILE A 63 -5.53 1.17 -51.47
CA ILE A 63 -5.10 0.01 -50.67
C ILE A 63 -3.63 -0.29 -50.95
N ILE A 64 -2.81 -0.24 -49.90
CA ILE A 64 -1.38 -0.51 -49.91
C ILE A 64 -1.14 -1.78 -49.10
N LYS A 65 -0.42 -2.75 -49.66
CA LYS A 65 -0.12 -4.03 -48.98
C LYS A 65 1.39 -4.19 -48.83
N GLY A 66 1.81 -4.72 -47.69
CA GLY A 66 3.22 -4.90 -47.38
C GLY A 66 3.46 -5.99 -46.36
N LYS A 67 4.74 -6.18 -46.00
CA LYS A 67 5.17 -6.97 -44.85
C LYS A 67 6.20 -6.16 -44.08
N THR A 68 6.32 -6.37 -42.77
CA THR A 68 7.44 -5.85 -41.98
C THR A 68 8.74 -6.59 -42.30
N ASP A 69 9.88 -5.96 -42.05
CA ASP A 69 11.18 -6.62 -42.11
C ASP A 69 11.46 -7.45 -40.83
N ASP A 70 12.67 -7.99 -40.70
CA ASP A 70 13.08 -8.79 -39.54
C ASP A 70 13.13 -7.97 -38.24
N ALA A 71 13.17 -6.64 -38.31
CA ALA A 71 13.10 -5.73 -37.18
C ALA A 71 11.67 -5.24 -36.90
N GLY A 72 10.66 -5.79 -37.57
CA GLY A 72 9.26 -5.40 -37.39
C GLY A 72 8.92 -4.06 -38.08
N LEU A 73 9.79 -3.56 -38.96
CA LEU A 73 9.64 -2.23 -39.57
C LEU A 73 9.19 -2.29 -41.04
N ALA A 74 8.43 -1.27 -41.47
CA ALA A 74 8.21 -0.96 -42.88
C ALA A 74 7.97 0.54 -43.08
N LEU A 75 8.48 1.12 -44.17
CA LEU A 75 8.30 2.54 -44.47
C LEU A 75 7.44 2.71 -45.72
N ILE A 76 6.27 3.32 -45.61
CA ILE A 76 5.47 3.70 -46.77
C ILE A 76 5.81 5.14 -47.19
N GLN A 77 6.29 5.32 -48.41
CA GLN A 77 6.57 6.62 -49.02
C GLN A 77 5.40 7.07 -49.89
N ASP A 78 5.21 8.38 -50.06
CA ASP A 78 4.15 8.95 -50.90
C ASP A 78 2.75 8.52 -50.44
N MET A 79 2.50 8.59 -49.14
CA MET A 79 1.20 8.25 -48.55
C MET A 79 0.11 9.28 -48.86
N GLY A 80 -1.10 8.83 -49.18
CA GLY A 80 -2.25 9.72 -49.42
C GLY A 80 -2.57 10.62 -48.22
N CYS A 81 -2.79 11.93 -48.45
CA CYS A 81 -3.10 12.88 -47.39
C CYS A 81 -4.43 12.53 -46.68
N GLY A 82 -4.44 12.57 -45.34
CA GLY A 82 -5.64 12.35 -44.50
C GLY A 82 -5.47 11.17 -43.53
N GLY A 83 -6.57 10.75 -42.89
CA GLY A 83 -6.57 9.55 -42.04
C GLY A 83 -6.44 8.26 -42.85
N TYR A 84 -6.04 7.17 -42.20
CA TYR A 84 -5.92 5.85 -42.81
C TYR A 84 -6.30 4.75 -41.82
N GLU A 85 -6.73 3.60 -42.34
CA GLU A 85 -6.98 2.36 -41.61
C GLU A 85 -5.80 1.41 -41.86
N ILE A 86 -5.27 0.76 -40.81
CA ILE A 86 -4.23 -0.26 -40.96
C ILE A 86 -4.74 -1.60 -40.42
N TYR A 87 -4.54 -2.65 -41.20
CA TYR A 87 -4.78 -4.03 -40.83
C TYR A 87 -3.45 -4.79 -40.85
N PHE A 88 -3.23 -5.63 -39.85
CA PHE A 88 -2.03 -6.45 -39.72
C PHE A 88 -2.44 -7.93 -39.61
N GLU A 89 -1.67 -8.84 -40.17
CA GLU A 89 -1.75 -10.29 -40.01
C GLU A 89 -0.61 -10.80 -39.09
N GLU A 90 -0.51 -12.12 -38.90
CA GLU A 90 0.50 -12.76 -38.03
C GLU A 90 1.90 -12.79 -38.70
N GLY A 91 2.95 -12.62 -37.88
CA GLY A 91 4.36 -12.78 -38.28
C GLY A 91 4.82 -14.25 -38.36
N SER A 92 6.10 -14.47 -38.67
CA SER A 92 6.65 -15.82 -38.90
C SER A 92 7.45 -16.42 -37.73
N ASP A 93 7.34 -15.86 -36.52
CA ASP A 93 8.19 -16.19 -35.38
C ASP A 93 7.69 -17.38 -34.53
N THR A 94 8.56 -17.87 -33.62
CA THR A 94 8.33 -19.02 -32.74
C THR A 94 8.60 -18.62 -31.29
N PHE A 95 7.64 -18.89 -30.40
CA PHE A 95 7.76 -18.61 -28.97
C PHE A 95 8.86 -19.46 -28.33
N THR A 96 9.79 -18.84 -27.62
CA THR A 96 10.83 -19.54 -26.83
C THR A 96 10.84 -18.94 -25.42
N PRO A 97 10.44 -19.69 -24.38
CA PRO A 97 10.42 -19.19 -23.01
C PRO A 97 11.84 -19.05 -22.43
N GLU A 98 12.00 -18.13 -21.47
CA GLU A 98 13.26 -17.93 -20.77
C GLU A 98 13.57 -19.09 -19.81
N PRO A 99 14.83 -19.55 -19.74
CA PRO A 99 15.22 -20.60 -18.82
C PRO A 99 15.22 -20.12 -17.38
N THR A 100 14.68 -20.95 -16.47
CA THR A 100 14.68 -20.71 -15.02
C THR A 100 16.01 -21.13 -14.38
N VAL A 101 16.48 -20.39 -13.36
CA VAL A 101 17.73 -20.69 -12.61
C VAL A 101 17.48 -21.77 -11.55
N GLU A 102 18.44 -22.69 -11.38
CA GLU A 102 18.34 -23.79 -10.39
C GLU A 102 18.36 -23.27 -8.94
N ASN A 103 17.49 -23.81 -8.08
CA ASN A 103 17.51 -23.57 -6.63
C ASN A 103 18.41 -24.57 -5.93
N ASN A 104 19.23 -24.11 -5.00
CA ASN A 104 19.91 -24.90 -3.97
C ASN A 104 20.20 -26.39 -4.30
N PRO A 105 21.08 -26.68 -5.29
CA PRO A 105 21.32 -28.03 -5.81
C PRO A 105 21.90 -29.01 -4.76
N LEU A 106 22.46 -28.48 -3.67
CA LEU A 106 22.99 -29.28 -2.58
C LEU A 106 21.88 -29.98 -1.77
N LEU A 107 20.81 -29.26 -1.42
CA LEU A 107 19.71 -29.86 -0.64
C LEU A 107 18.94 -30.89 -1.47
N GLN A 108 18.80 -30.65 -2.78
CA GLN A 108 18.15 -31.58 -3.72
C GLN A 108 18.93 -32.87 -3.96
N SER A 109 20.26 -32.79 -3.91
CA SER A 109 21.14 -33.95 -4.08
C SER A 109 21.44 -34.67 -2.77
N ASN A 110 21.12 -34.06 -1.62
CA ASN A 110 21.37 -34.61 -0.30
C ASN A 110 20.12 -34.54 0.61
N PRO A 111 19.27 -35.60 0.59
CA PRO A 111 18.05 -35.67 1.40
C PRO A 111 18.27 -35.50 2.91
N ALA A 112 19.45 -35.85 3.43
CA ALA A 112 19.76 -35.67 4.84
C ALA A 112 20.01 -34.19 5.19
N TYR A 113 20.57 -33.40 4.27
CA TYR A 113 20.73 -31.96 4.44
C TYR A 113 19.40 -31.24 4.29
N ALA A 114 18.53 -31.68 3.37
CA ALA A 114 17.17 -31.15 3.26
C ALA A 114 16.35 -31.39 4.54
N ALA A 115 16.43 -32.58 5.13
CA ALA A 115 15.75 -32.88 6.40
C ALA A 115 16.27 -32.03 7.57
N LEU A 116 17.60 -31.83 7.62
CA LEU A 116 18.25 -31.01 8.65
C LEU A 116 17.91 -29.52 8.51
N ALA A 117 17.90 -29.00 7.28
CA ALA A 117 17.47 -27.63 6.97
C ALA A 117 16.01 -27.41 7.37
N GLY A 118 15.11 -28.32 7.00
CA GLY A 118 13.69 -28.18 7.31
C GLY A 118 13.38 -28.20 8.81
N GLU A 119 14.10 -29.01 9.61
CA GLU A 119 13.96 -28.98 11.07
C GLU A 119 14.46 -27.66 11.67
N TYR A 120 15.61 -27.17 11.19
CA TYR A 120 16.21 -25.91 11.63
C TYR A 120 15.28 -24.72 11.35
N PHE A 121 14.80 -24.57 10.11
CA PHE A 121 13.95 -23.44 9.73
C PHE A 121 12.59 -23.47 10.42
N SER A 122 12.02 -24.66 10.64
CA SER A 122 10.73 -24.76 11.33
C SER A 122 10.81 -24.33 12.79
N LEU A 123 11.91 -24.65 13.49
CA LEU A 123 12.14 -24.20 14.85
C LEU A 123 12.52 -22.72 14.89
N PHE A 124 13.29 -22.25 13.91
CA PHE A 124 13.58 -20.83 13.73
C PHE A 124 12.30 -20.02 13.57
N THR A 125 11.42 -20.36 12.63
CA THR A 125 10.17 -19.62 12.40
C THR A 125 9.24 -19.65 13.62
N LEU A 126 9.08 -20.80 14.28
CA LEU A 126 8.26 -20.92 15.50
C LEU A 126 8.75 -19.99 16.63
N LEU A 127 10.06 -19.90 16.81
CA LEU A 127 10.67 -19.06 17.84
C LEU A 127 10.75 -17.60 17.39
N HIS A 128 10.93 -17.34 16.09
CA HIS A 128 10.97 -16.02 15.48
C HIS A 128 9.62 -15.30 15.52
N GLU A 129 8.52 -15.99 15.19
CA GLU A 129 7.15 -15.46 15.33
C GLU A 129 6.82 -15.05 16.77
N LYS A 130 7.44 -15.72 17.74
CA LYS A 130 7.32 -15.39 19.18
C LYS A 130 8.30 -14.34 19.65
N GLY A 131 9.14 -13.80 18.76
CA GLY A 131 10.16 -12.82 19.10
C GLY A 131 11.25 -13.37 20.02
N ILE A 132 11.58 -14.67 19.92
CA ILE A 132 12.60 -15.34 20.72
C ILE A 132 13.95 -15.41 19.99
N VAL A 133 13.96 -15.61 18.67
CA VAL A 133 15.19 -15.61 17.85
C VAL A 133 15.01 -14.78 16.59
N VAL A 134 16.09 -14.21 16.08
CA VAL A 134 16.12 -13.42 14.84
C VAL A 134 17.31 -13.89 14.01
N TYR A 135 17.16 -13.91 12.68
CA TYR A 135 18.29 -14.18 11.80
C TYR A 135 19.08 -12.89 11.60
N ASP A 136 20.38 -12.93 11.91
CA ASP A 136 21.26 -11.81 11.62
C ASP A 136 21.85 -11.98 10.22
N ALA A 137 21.28 -11.24 9.27
CA ALA A 137 21.74 -11.24 7.89
C ALA A 137 23.09 -10.51 7.70
N ASP A 138 23.44 -9.60 8.61
CA ASP A 138 24.66 -8.80 8.53
C ASP A 138 25.88 -9.60 9.03
N ASP A 139 25.68 -10.46 10.04
CA ASP A 139 26.73 -11.32 10.60
C ASP A 139 26.77 -12.75 10.00
N SER A 140 25.81 -13.10 9.12
CA SER A 140 25.80 -14.37 8.37
C SER A 140 26.52 -14.29 7.02
N ASP A 141 27.40 -15.26 6.72
CA ASP A 141 28.20 -15.27 5.48
C ASP A 141 28.38 -16.67 4.84
N ASP A 142 29.33 -16.79 3.93
CA ASP A 142 29.68 -18.04 3.25
C ASP A 142 30.17 -19.17 4.19
N TYR A 143 30.49 -18.84 5.44
CA TYR A 143 31.17 -19.66 6.44
C TYR A 143 30.39 -19.79 7.74
N GLU A 144 29.41 -18.94 8.01
CA GLU A 144 28.64 -18.92 9.25
C GLU A 144 27.17 -18.57 9.00
N VAL A 145 26.26 -19.30 9.67
CA VAL A 145 24.83 -19.00 9.76
C VAL A 145 24.59 -18.44 11.15
N ASP A 146 24.36 -17.14 11.24
CA ASP A 146 24.21 -16.46 12.53
C ASP A 146 22.73 -16.25 12.90
N LEU A 147 22.45 -16.50 14.17
CA LEU A 147 21.14 -16.30 14.78
C LEU A 147 21.32 -15.44 16.02
N ASP A 148 20.62 -14.34 16.07
CA ASP A 148 20.51 -13.52 17.25
C ASP A 148 19.42 -14.06 18.18
N ASP A 149 19.72 -14.01 19.47
CA ASP A 149 18.70 -14.16 20.49
C ASP A 149 18.02 -12.79 20.65
N SER A 150 16.74 -12.67 20.29
CA SER A 150 15.99 -11.43 20.55
C SER A 150 15.69 -11.24 22.05
N SER A 151 16.23 -12.12 22.89
CA SER A 151 16.15 -12.14 24.35
C SER A 151 16.91 -11.02 25.08
N LEU A 152 17.58 -10.08 24.41
CA LEU A 152 18.31 -9.05 25.15
C LEU A 152 17.41 -7.98 25.79
N TRP A 153 16.13 -7.84 25.39
CA TRP A 153 15.24 -6.85 26.03
C TRP A 153 13.80 -7.27 26.36
N ASP A 154 13.15 -8.18 25.62
CA ASP A 154 11.74 -8.53 25.88
C ASP A 154 11.52 -9.83 26.68
N SER A 155 12.46 -10.79 26.69
CA SER A 155 12.26 -12.10 27.34
C SER A 155 12.76 -12.21 28.79
N LEU A 156 13.28 -11.13 29.39
CA LEU A 156 13.66 -11.12 30.82
C LEU A 156 12.48 -11.40 31.77
N PHE A 157 11.24 -11.44 31.26
CA PHE A 157 10.01 -11.53 32.04
C PHE A 157 9.01 -12.62 31.62
N SER A 158 9.35 -13.51 30.69
CA SER A 158 8.51 -14.69 30.39
C SER A 158 9.34 -15.95 30.56
N SER A 159 8.98 -16.80 31.54
CA SER A 159 9.48 -18.17 31.53
C SER A 159 8.99 -18.83 30.26
N LEU A 160 9.91 -19.22 29.36
CA LEU A 160 9.59 -20.13 28.27
C LEU A 160 8.89 -21.34 28.87
N ASP A 161 7.77 -21.74 28.30
CA ASP A 161 7.15 -22.98 28.74
C ASP A 161 8.08 -24.17 28.43
N ASP A 162 7.82 -25.32 29.06
CA ASP A 162 8.67 -26.50 28.91
C ASP A 162 8.84 -26.95 27.44
N LYS A 163 7.93 -26.58 26.54
CA LYS A 163 7.97 -26.94 25.11
C LYS A 163 8.76 -25.91 24.30
N GLU A 164 8.62 -24.63 24.61
CA GLU A 164 9.39 -23.55 23.99
C GLU A 164 10.88 -23.65 24.34
N GLN A 165 11.19 -24.01 25.60
CA GLN A 165 12.57 -24.27 26.01
C GLN A 165 13.18 -25.45 25.24
N GLN A 166 12.41 -26.52 25.01
CA GLN A 166 12.87 -27.67 24.22
C GLN A 166 13.07 -27.33 22.74
N ALA A 167 12.21 -26.47 22.17
CA ALA A 167 12.37 -25.95 20.81
C ALA A 167 13.63 -25.10 20.68
N TYR A 168 13.85 -24.19 21.64
CA TYR A 168 15.01 -23.30 21.70
C TYR A 168 16.32 -24.08 21.79
N ASP A 169 16.42 -25.02 22.75
CA ASP A 169 17.63 -25.83 22.94
C ASP A 169 17.96 -26.65 21.69
N ARG A 170 16.94 -27.16 20.98
CA ARG A 170 17.10 -27.95 19.76
C ARG A 170 17.50 -27.09 18.56
N LEU A 171 16.93 -25.89 18.40
CA LEU A 171 17.34 -24.95 17.35
C LEU A 171 18.84 -24.64 17.46
N TRP A 172 19.32 -24.35 18.66
CA TRP A 172 20.74 -24.07 18.91
C TRP A 172 21.65 -25.29 18.77
N GLU A 173 21.14 -26.51 19.00
CA GLU A 173 21.84 -27.74 18.65
C GLU A 173 22.00 -27.88 17.12
N LEU A 174 20.94 -27.62 16.37
CA LEU A 174 20.94 -27.68 14.90
C LEU A 174 21.80 -26.57 14.30
N ASN A 175 21.72 -25.34 14.81
CA ASN A 175 22.55 -24.22 14.36
C ASN A 175 24.05 -24.57 14.49
N ARG A 176 24.44 -25.22 15.60
CA ARG A 176 25.81 -25.72 15.78
C ARG A 176 26.17 -26.85 14.82
N GLN A 177 25.23 -27.75 14.52
CA GLN A 177 25.45 -28.82 13.54
C GLN A 177 25.62 -28.28 12.11
N ILE A 178 24.83 -27.27 11.73
CA ILE A 178 24.92 -26.57 10.45
C ILE A 178 26.25 -25.83 10.34
N ASN A 179 26.61 -25.06 11.37
CA ASN A 179 27.86 -24.30 11.39
C ASN A 179 29.12 -25.17 11.38
N ALA A 180 29.04 -26.38 11.97
CA ALA A 180 30.07 -27.41 11.87
C ALA A 180 30.04 -28.22 10.55
N GLY A 181 29.03 -28.00 9.71
CA GLY A 181 28.83 -28.67 8.43
C GLY A 181 29.70 -28.14 7.29
N SER A 182 29.44 -28.61 6.06
CA SER A 182 30.19 -28.17 4.88
C SER A 182 29.92 -26.71 4.54
N LYS A 183 30.84 -26.06 3.83
CA LYS A 183 30.67 -24.68 3.35
C LYS A 183 29.38 -24.56 2.53
N GLU A 184 29.16 -25.52 1.66
CA GLU A 184 28.01 -25.58 0.77
C GLU A 184 26.69 -25.69 1.54
N LEU A 185 26.67 -26.40 2.69
CA LEU A 185 25.49 -26.49 3.54
C LEU A 185 25.15 -25.14 4.19
N LYS A 186 26.16 -24.40 4.64
CA LYS A 186 25.96 -23.08 5.27
C LYS A 186 25.48 -22.05 4.25
N GLN A 187 26.10 -22.04 3.08
CA GLN A 187 25.63 -21.25 1.93
C GLN A 187 24.18 -21.60 1.57
N ALA A 188 23.83 -22.89 1.55
CA ALA A 188 22.48 -23.34 1.29
C ALA A 188 21.46 -22.85 2.33
N ILE A 189 21.82 -22.81 3.62
CA ILE A 189 20.96 -22.31 4.70
C ILE A 189 20.86 -20.78 4.65
N ASN A 190 21.97 -20.05 4.50
CA ASN A 190 21.95 -18.59 4.38
C ASN A 190 21.17 -18.11 3.15
N THR A 191 21.27 -18.83 2.03
CA THR A 191 20.47 -18.54 0.84
C THR A 191 18.96 -18.65 1.13
N ILE A 192 18.53 -19.56 2.01
CA ILE A 192 17.12 -19.72 2.39
C ILE A 192 16.69 -18.57 3.31
N HIS A 193 17.48 -18.22 4.33
CA HIS A 193 17.19 -17.07 5.21
C HIS A 193 17.13 -15.73 4.45
N GLN A 194 18.03 -15.53 3.48
CA GLN A 194 18.12 -14.31 2.66
C GLN A 194 17.09 -14.28 1.53
N SER A 195 16.47 -15.41 1.21
CA SER A 195 15.30 -15.42 0.33
C SER A 195 14.08 -14.94 1.12
N SER A 196 13.24 -14.07 0.54
CA SER A 196 12.04 -13.53 1.20
C SER A 196 11.02 -14.59 1.64
N LEU A 197 11.26 -15.88 1.40
CA LEU A 197 10.42 -17.00 1.78
C LEU A 197 10.14 -17.11 3.28
N ALA A 198 11.16 -16.96 4.14
CA ALA A 198 10.99 -17.18 5.58
C ALA A 198 10.08 -16.12 6.23
N ALA A 199 10.13 -14.88 5.72
CA ALA A 199 9.23 -13.80 6.11
C ALA A 199 7.84 -13.92 5.45
N GLU A 200 7.78 -14.29 4.16
CA GLU A 200 6.51 -14.44 3.41
C GLU A 200 5.66 -15.63 3.88
N THR A 201 6.27 -16.65 4.50
CA THR A 201 5.55 -17.82 5.04
C THR A 201 5.04 -17.65 6.47
N ALA A 202 5.53 -16.63 7.20
CA ALA A 202 5.17 -16.35 8.59
C ALA A 202 3.88 -15.51 8.73
N ASP A 203 3.53 -14.69 7.73
CA ASP A 203 2.37 -13.78 7.77
C ASP A 203 1.00 -14.48 7.58
N GLY A 204 0.98 -15.81 7.40
CA GLY A 204 -0.19 -16.56 6.94
C GLY A 204 -0.94 -17.39 7.99
N GLY A 205 -0.81 -17.13 9.30
CA GLY A 205 -1.58 -17.83 10.35
C GLY A 205 -1.58 -19.36 10.24
N SER A 206 -0.44 -19.94 9.84
CA SER A 206 -0.38 -21.30 9.27
C SER A 206 -0.30 -22.38 10.35
N LYS A 207 -0.92 -23.54 10.09
CA LYS A 207 -0.75 -24.73 10.93
C LYS A 207 0.70 -25.23 10.82
N ILE A 208 1.36 -25.48 11.94
CA ILE A 208 2.73 -26.02 12.05
C ILE A 208 3.03 -27.15 11.05
N VAL A 209 2.06 -28.03 10.78
CA VAL A 209 2.20 -29.15 9.83
C VAL A 209 2.39 -28.69 8.38
N VAL A 210 1.70 -27.63 7.95
CA VAL A 210 1.81 -27.08 6.58
C VAL A 210 3.21 -26.51 6.39
N MET A 211 3.71 -25.75 7.36
CA MET A 211 5.05 -25.17 7.32
C MET A 211 6.11 -26.26 7.25
N LEU A 212 6.04 -27.26 8.14
CA LEU A 212 7.01 -28.36 8.13
C LEU A 212 6.99 -29.17 6.81
N VAL A 213 5.83 -29.33 6.17
CA VAL A 213 5.70 -29.99 4.86
C VAL A 213 6.29 -29.12 3.73
N CYS A 214 6.03 -27.80 3.76
CA CYS A 214 6.57 -26.85 2.79
C CYS A 214 8.10 -26.82 2.81
N GLU A 215 8.71 -26.86 3.99
CA GLU A 215 10.16 -26.89 4.16
C GLU A 215 10.80 -28.15 3.52
N VAL A 216 10.15 -29.31 3.66
CA VAL A 216 10.62 -30.54 3.01
C VAL A 216 10.42 -30.50 1.50
N ILE A 217 9.33 -29.90 1.02
CA ILE A 217 9.07 -29.70 -0.41
C ILE A 217 10.14 -28.77 -1.01
N LEU A 218 10.52 -27.70 -0.30
CA LEU A 218 11.51 -26.72 -0.75
C LEU A 218 12.85 -27.39 -1.10
N GLY A 219 13.33 -28.30 -0.24
CA GLY A 219 14.53 -29.10 -0.50
C GLY A 219 14.43 -30.05 -1.70
N CYS A 220 13.22 -30.27 -2.23
CA CYS A 220 12.95 -31.11 -3.39
C CYS A 220 12.70 -30.33 -4.68
N VAL A 221 12.47 -29.01 -4.64
CA VAL A 221 12.04 -28.21 -5.81
C VAL A 221 13.24 -27.59 -6.53
N PRO A 222 13.38 -27.77 -7.87
CA PRO A 222 14.59 -27.42 -8.63
C PRO A 222 14.79 -25.92 -8.96
N VAL A 223 13.90 -24.97 -8.61
CA VAL A 223 13.91 -23.58 -9.15
C VAL A 223 13.65 -22.51 -8.07
N ILE A 224 14.35 -21.35 -8.15
CA ILE A 224 14.25 -20.22 -7.20
C ILE A 224 13.02 -19.35 -7.55
N GLY A 225 12.29 -18.86 -6.53
CA GLY A 225 11.22 -17.86 -6.71
C GLY A 225 9.78 -18.40 -6.66
N GLN A 226 9.54 -19.53 -6.02
CA GLN A 226 8.21 -20.18 -5.95
C GLN A 226 7.68 -20.33 -4.51
N ALA A 227 8.08 -19.45 -3.59
CA ALA A 227 7.64 -19.38 -2.18
C ALA A 227 6.15 -19.72 -2.00
N MET A 228 5.34 -18.91 -2.68
CA MET A 228 3.89 -18.96 -2.66
C MET A 228 3.32 -20.22 -3.31
N ASP A 229 4.04 -20.83 -4.25
CA ASP A 229 3.62 -22.08 -4.89
C ASP A 229 3.96 -23.31 -4.03
N VAL A 230 5.09 -23.29 -3.31
CA VAL A 230 5.45 -24.31 -2.32
C VAL A 230 4.43 -24.28 -1.19
N TYR A 231 4.11 -23.08 -0.69
CA TYR A 231 3.06 -22.89 0.30
C TYR A 231 1.69 -23.34 -0.23
N PHE A 232 1.33 -22.96 -1.46
CA PHE A 232 0.11 -23.42 -2.11
C PHE A 232 0.04 -24.94 -2.19
N LEU A 233 1.14 -25.62 -2.55
CA LEU A 233 1.19 -27.07 -2.59
C LEU A 233 1.05 -27.68 -1.18
N GLY A 234 1.70 -27.09 -0.17
CA GLY A 234 1.57 -27.52 1.22
C GLY A 234 0.15 -27.39 1.77
N ASP A 235 -0.50 -26.24 1.58
CA ASP A 235 -1.91 -26.03 1.93
C ASP A 235 -2.83 -26.98 1.15
N TRP A 236 -2.60 -27.14 -0.16
CA TRP A 236 -3.38 -28.04 -1.00
C TRP A 236 -3.30 -29.49 -0.51
N LEU A 237 -2.10 -29.96 -0.18
CA LEU A 237 -1.88 -31.29 0.41
C LEU A 237 -2.57 -31.43 1.76
N TRP A 238 -2.51 -30.40 2.60
CA TRP A 238 -3.19 -30.39 3.89
C TRP A 238 -4.71 -30.47 3.76
N ARG A 239 -5.31 -29.68 2.86
CA ARG A 239 -6.75 -29.71 2.57
C ARG A 239 -7.20 -31.06 2.00
N GLY A 240 -6.35 -31.72 1.20
CA GLY A 240 -6.57 -33.07 0.71
C GLY A 240 -6.51 -34.13 1.82
N CYS A 241 -5.65 -33.92 2.82
CA CYS A 241 -5.56 -34.74 4.02
C CYS A 241 -6.78 -34.59 4.93
N GLU A 242 -7.25 -33.37 5.17
CA GLU A 242 -8.42 -33.09 6.03
C GLU A 242 -9.74 -33.59 5.43
N ASN A 243 -9.84 -33.65 4.10
CA ASN A 243 -11.03 -34.15 3.42
C ASN A 243 -10.67 -34.91 2.15
N THR A 244 -10.69 -36.25 2.27
CA THR A 244 -10.35 -37.14 1.17
C THR A 244 -11.34 -37.12 0.02
N ASP A 245 -12.59 -36.68 0.23
CA ASP A 245 -13.61 -36.60 -0.82
C ASP A 245 -13.25 -35.56 -1.88
N ARG A 246 -12.37 -34.60 -1.56
CA ARG A 246 -11.85 -33.61 -2.51
C ARG A 246 -11.10 -34.24 -3.68
N PHE A 247 -10.59 -35.47 -3.55
CA PHE A 247 -9.96 -36.18 -4.67
C PHE A 247 -10.96 -36.57 -5.76
N GLU A 248 -12.27 -36.59 -5.48
CA GLU A 248 -13.29 -36.79 -6.51
C GLU A 248 -13.58 -35.52 -7.33
N ASP A 249 -13.12 -34.36 -6.87
CA ASP A 249 -13.18 -33.11 -7.64
C ASP A 249 -11.99 -33.02 -8.60
N TRP A 250 -12.27 -33.15 -9.90
CA TRP A 250 -11.24 -33.06 -10.93
C TRP A 250 -10.56 -31.69 -10.95
N VAL A 251 -11.24 -30.61 -10.54
CA VAL A 251 -10.67 -29.26 -10.53
C VAL A 251 -9.63 -29.13 -9.42
N PHE A 252 -9.91 -29.73 -8.25
CA PHE A 252 -8.95 -29.82 -7.15
C PHE A 252 -7.70 -30.60 -7.58
N LEU A 253 -7.85 -31.73 -8.28
CA LEU A 253 -6.74 -32.50 -8.84
C LEU A 253 -5.94 -31.72 -9.90
N ALA A 254 -6.62 -30.97 -10.76
CA ALA A 254 -6.00 -30.18 -11.81
C ALA A 254 -5.19 -28.99 -11.24
N GLU A 255 -5.68 -28.36 -10.17
CA GLU A 255 -4.96 -27.30 -9.45
C GLU A 255 -3.64 -27.81 -8.85
N GLY A 256 -3.67 -28.96 -8.19
CA GLY A 256 -2.48 -29.64 -7.69
C GLY A 256 -1.53 -30.02 -8.82
N ALA A 257 -2.04 -30.52 -9.95
CA ALA A 257 -1.21 -30.99 -11.06
C ALA A 257 -0.47 -29.84 -11.76
N LEU A 258 -1.15 -28.71 -11.96
CA LEU A 258 -0.54 -27.49 -12.50
C LEU A 258 0.50 -26.90 -11.56
N ALA A 259 0.29 -26.97 -10.24
CA ALA A 259 1.29 -26.53 -9.27
C ALA A 259 2.57 -27.39 -9.36
N VAL A 260 2.44 -28.72 -9.39
CA VAL A 260 3.60 -29.62 -9.48
C VAL A 260 4.35 -29.48 -10.82
N ILE A 261 3.63 -29.37 -11.93
CA ILE A 261 4.23 -29.10 -13.25
C ILE A 261 4.94 -27.73 -13.25
N GLY A 262 4.43 -26.78 -12.46
CA GLY A 262 5.03 -25.47 -12.23
C GLY A 262 6.44 -25.52 -11.65
N PHE A 263 6.79 -26.58 -10.92
CA PHE A 263 8.13 -26.79 -10.37
C PHE A 263 9.12 -27.40 -11.38
N ILE A 264 8.69 -27.83 -12.57
CA ILE A 264 9.57 -28.47 -13.56
C ILE A 264 10.29 -27.42 -14.43
N PRO A 265 11.63 -27.46 -14.56
CA PRO A 265 12.41 -26.44 -15.28
C PRO A 265 12.00 -26.23 -16.73
N GLY A 266 12.11 -24.97 -17.19
CA GLY A 266 12.02 -24.56 -18.58
C GLY A 266 10.66 -23.99 -19.03
N LEU A 267 9.54 -24.38 -18.39
CA LEU A 267 8.19 -23.96 -18.81
C LEU A 267 7.20 -23.70 -17.65
N GLY A 268 7.59 -23.95 -16.40
CA GLY A 268 6.67 -24.19 -15.27
C GLY A 268 5.68 -23.07 -14.93
N ASP A 269 6.14 -21.84 -14.74
CA ASP A 269 5.25 -20.77 -14.25
C ASP A 269 4.22 -20.32 -15.32
N VAL A 270 4.66 -20.29 -16.58
CA VAL A 270 3.83 -19.92 -17.74
C VAL A 270 2.72 -20.96 -17.95
N ILE A 271 3.03 -22.26 -17.84
CA ILE A 271 2.04 -23.34 -17.93
C ILE A 271 1.04 -23.27 -16.79
N LYS A 272 1.53 -23.09 -15.56
CA LYS A 272 0.69 -23.00 -14.36
C LYS A 272 -0.28 -21.83 -14.45
N ARG A 273 0.18 -20.64 -14.85
CA ARG A 273 -0.66 -19.44 -15.04
C ARG A 273 -1.69 -19.63 -16.15
N GLY A 274 -1.26 -20.12 -17.31
CA GLY A 274 -2.17 -20.39 -18.44
C GLY A 274 -3.20 -21.48 -18.12
N GLY A 275 -2.78 -22.56 -17.46
CA GLY A 275 -3.66 -23.64 -17.01
C GLY A 275 -4.68 -23.16 -15.97
N LYS A 276 -4.25 -22.39 -14.96
CA LYS A 276 -5.14 -21.79 -13.95
C LYS A 276 -6.17 -20.85 -14.59
N ALA A 277 -5.76 -20.07 -15.61
CA ALA A 277 -6.68 -19.23 -16.38
C ALA A 277 -7.76 -20.07 -17.08
N ILE A 278 -7.40 -21.21 -17.68
CA ILE A 278 -8.37 -22.12 -18.32
C ILE A 278 -9.28 -22.80 -17.30
N LEU A 279 -8.76 -23.24 -16.16
CA LEU A 279 -9.57 -23.81 -15.07
C LEU A 279 -10.61 -22.82 -14.55
N SER A 280 -10.28 -21.53 -14.49
CA SER A 280 -11.24 -20.48 -14.10
C SER A 280 -12.43 -20.39 -15.07
N VAL A 281 -12.21 -20.66 -16.36
CA VAL A 281 -13.27 -20.74 -17.38
C VAL A 281 -14.15 -21.95 -17.16
N CYS A 282 -13.57 -23.08 -16.76
CA CYS A 282 -14.33 -24.29 -16.45
C CYS A 282 -15.23 -24.09 -15.21
N LYS A 283 -14.75 -23.34 -14.20
CA LYS A 283 -15.54 -23.01 -13.00
C LYS A 283 -16.72 -22.06 -13.29
N ALA A 284 -16.49 -21.01 -14.07
CA ALA A 284 -17.49 -19.95 -14.31
C ALA A 284 -18.37 -20.19 -15.54
N ASN A 285 -17.83 -20.78 -16.60
CA ASN A 285 -18.46 -21.06 -17.90
C ASN A 285 -19.24 -19.89 -18.54
N THR A 286 -18.80 -18.64 -18.32
CA THR A 286 -19.39 -17.43 -18.92
C THR A 286 -18.55 -16.89 -20.09
N PRO A 287 -19.15 -16.16 -21.04
CA PRO A 287 -18.41 -15.43 -22.08
C PRO A 287 -17.32 -14.50 -21.51
N GLN A 288 -17.60 -13.88 -20.36
CA GLN A 288 -16.67 -13.01 -19.64
C GLN A 288 -15.46 -13.77 -19.11
N ALA A 289 -15.66 -14.97 -18.55
CA ALA A 289 -14.55 -15.83 -18.12
C ALA A 289 -13.68 -16.28 -19.29
N VAL A 290 -14.31 -16.64 -20.42
CA VAL A 290 -13.58 -16.98 -21.66
C VAL A 290 -12.73 -15.79 -22.12
N GLN A 291 -13.28 -14.56 -22.09
CA GLN A 291 -12.56 -13.35 -22.49
C GLN A 291 -11.40 -13.01 -21.53
N LYS A 292 -11.59 -13.14 -20.21
CA LYS A 292 -10.51 -12.95 -19.23
C LYS A 292 -9.38 -13.97 -19.40
N ALA A 293 -9.71 -15.25 -19.62
CA ALA A 293 -8.70 -16.27 -19.88
C ALA A 293 -7.97 -16.01 -21.20
N ILE A 294 -8.68 -15.57 -22.25
CA ILE A 294 -8.06 -15.13 -23.51
C ILE A 294 -7.06 -14.00 -23.27
N GLN A 295 -7.43 -12.98 -22.49
CA GLN A 295 -6.53 -11.87 -22.17
C GLN A 295 -5.28 -12.33 -21.40
N HIS A 296 -5.47 -13.15 -20.37
CA HIS A 296 -4.37 -13.66 -19.55
C HIS A 296 -3.41 -14.53 -20.36
N ILE A 297 -3.95 -15.45 -21.18
CA ILE A 297 -3.16 -16.32 -22.05
C ILE A 297 -2.47 -15.52 -23.15
N ARG A 298 -3.10 -14.45 -23.66
CA ARG A 298 -2.53 -13.60 -24.71
C ARG A 298 -1.21 -12.98 -24.29
N HIS A 299 -1.12 -12.50 -23.05
CA HIS A 299 0.08 -11.90 -22.49
C HIS A 299 1.27 -12.88 -22.41
N ILE A 300 1.00 -14.14 -22.09
CA ILE A 300 2.03 -15.18 -21.94
C ILE A 300 2.30 -16.00 -23.21
N SER A 301 1.57 -15.73 -24.30
CA SER A 301 1.67 -16.45 -25.59
C SER A 301 2.18 -15.59 -26.74
N ASP A 302 2.68 -14.38 -26.45
CA ASP A 302 3.03 -13.36 -27.44
C ASP A 302 1.93 -13.20 -28.52
N GLY A 303 0.66 -13.24 -28.12
CA GLY A 303 -0.47 -12.97 -29.03
C GLY A 303 -1.10 -14.17 -29.74
N ASN A 304 -0.41 -15.31 -29.93
CA ASN A 304 -0.95 -16.46 -30.67
C ASN A 304 -1.49 -17.57 -29.75
N ILE A 305 -2.67 -17.32 -29.20
CA ILE A 305 -3.32 -18.18 -28.20
C ILE A 305 -3.53 -19.61 -28.71
N VAL A 306 -4.04 -19.80 -29.93
CA VAL A 306 -4.39 -21.15 -30.42
C VAL A 306 -3.15 -21.99 -30.69
N ARG A 307 -2.13 -21.41 -31.33
CA ARG A 307 -0.87 -22.11 -31.59
C ARG A 307 -0.15 -22.44 -30.28
N TRP A 308 -0.06 -21.48 -29.38
CA TRP A 308 0.53 -21.68 -28.05
C TRP A 308 -0.20 -22.77 -27.24
N LEU A 309 -1.53 -22.77 -27.24
CA LEU A 309 -2.33 -23.81 -26.57
C LEU A 309 -2.18 -25.20 -27.20
N LEU A 310 -1.87 -25.30 -28.50
CA LEU A 310 -1.55 -26.57 -29.13
C LEU A 310 -0.14 -27.05 -28.75
N GLU A 311 0.83 -26.15 -28.74
CA GLU A 311 2.21 -26.44 -28.35
C GLU A 311 2.30 -26.83 -26.85
N ILE A 312 1.52 -26.20 -25.97
CA ILE A 312 1.55 -26.49 -24.54
C ILE A 312 0.95 -27.86 -24.17
N ILE A 313 0.03 -28.40 -24.98
CA ILE A 313 -0.53 -29.75 -24.78
C ILE A 313 0.59 -30.80 -24.81
N ASP A 314 1.48 -30.70 -25.80
CA ASP A 314 2.58 -31.64 -25.97
C ASP A 314 3.63 -31.46 -24.85
N VAL A 315 3.87 -30.22 -24.43
CA VAL A 315 4.77 -29.91 -23.32
C VAL A 315 4.28 -30.49 -21.99
N ILE A 316 3.02 -30.21 -21.61
CA ILE A 316 2.41 -30.70 -20.36
C ILE A 316 2.49 -32.23 -20.32
N LYS A 317 2.22 -32.88 -21.45
CA LYS A 317 2.27 -34.33 -21.59
C LYS A 317 3.69 -34.87 -21.39
N ASN A 318 4.70 -34.21 -21.96
CA ASN A 318 6.10 -34.62 -21.84
C ASN A 318 6.67 -34.40 -20.42
N LYS A 319 6.19 -33.38 -19.69
CA LYS A 319 6.63 -33.09 -18.32
C LYS A 319 5.90 -33.89 -17.23
N CYS A 320 4.88 -34.66 -17.58
CA CYS A 320 4.09 -35.46 -16.65
C CYS A 320 4.96 -36.46 -15.86
N ASP A 321 5.89 -37.15 -16.52
CA ASP A 321 6.77 -38.14 -15.87
C ASP A 321 7.77 -37.47 -14.91
N GLU A 322 8.29 -36.30 -15.26
CA GLU A 322 9.19 -35.51 -14.40
C GLU A 322 8.45 -34.98 -13.16
N ALA A 323 7.20 -34.56 -13.30
CA ALA A 323 6.35 -34.12 -12.20
C ALA A 323 6.00 -35.26 -11.22
N ILE A 324 5.75 -36.48 -11.74
CA ILE A 324 5.55 -37.67 -10.90
C ILE A 324 6.83 -38.01 -10.14
N ALA A 325 7.99 -37.98 -10.80
CA ALA A 325 9.27 -38.22 -10.14
C ALA A 325 9.58 -37.20 -9.03
N LEU A 326 9.17 -35.93 -9.21
CA LEU A 326 9.26 -34.91 -8.17
C LEU A 326 8.36 -35.25 -6.97
N LEU A 327 7.10 -35.64 -7.19
CA LEU A 327 6.19 -36.05 -6.11
C LEU A 327 6.69 -37.28 -5.36
N GLU A 328 7.26 -38.26 -6.06
CA GLU A 328 7.89 -39.44 -5.44
C GLU A 328 9.08 -39.06 -4.57
N ARG A 329 9.88 -38.08 -5.00
CA ARG A 329 11.00 -37.52 -4.22
C ARG A 329 10.51 -36.78 -2.98
N ILE A 330 9.43 -36.00 -3.08
CA ILE A 330 8.80 -35.34 -1.94
C ILE A 330 8.25 -36.39 -0.96
N GLU A 331 7.52 -37.40 -1.44
CA GLU A 331 6.99 -38.49 -0.60
C GLU A 331 8.11 -39.21 0.16
N LEU A 332 9.21 -39.53 -0.53
CA LEU A 332 10.37 -40.19 0.06
C LEU A 332 11.04 -39.30 1.12
N SER A 333 11.19 -38.02 0.85
CA SER A 333 11.83 -37.07 1.78
C SER A 333 10.99 -36.87 3.04
N LEU A 334 9.66 -36.78 2.91
CA LEU A 334 8.75 -36.73 4.06
C LEU A 334 8.78 -38.03 4.88
N LYS A 335 8.85 -39.20 4.22
CA LYS A 335 9.02 -40.49 4.92
C LYS A 335 10.34 -40.58 5.70
N LEU A 336 11.42 -40.06 5.12
CA LEU A 336 12.73 -40.03 5.78
C LEU A 336 12.72 -39.07 6.97
N ALA A 337 12.12 -37.88 6.82
CA ALA A 337 11.93 -36.92 7.90
C ALA A 337 11.12 -37.53 9.06
N LEU A 338 10.01 -38.21 8.75
CA LEU A 338 9.20 -38.91 9.74
C LEU A 338 9.96 -40.07 10.41
N LYS A 339 10.77 -40.83 9.67
CA LYS A 339 11.58 -41.92 10.24
C LYS A 339 12.67 -41.39 11.19
N MET A 340 13.36 -40.33 10.80
CA MET A 340 14.40 -39.68 11.61
C MET A 340 13.81 -39.12 12.92
N ALA A 341 12.54 -38.74 12.94
CA ALA A 341 11.82 -38.30 14.14
C ALA A 341 11.79 -39.34 15.28
N PHE A 342 11.95 -40.64 14.97
CA PHE A 342 11.84 -41.72 15.95
C PHE A 342 13.18 -42.43 16.28
N GLU A 343 14.32 -41.92 15.80
CA GLU A 343 15.63 -42.50 16.12
C GLU A 343 16.09 -42.16 17.56
N LYS A 344 16.54 -43.18 18.31
CA LYS A 344 16.88 -43.03 19.73
C LYS A 344 18.03 -42.04 19.96
N GLY A 345 17.71 -40.94 20.64
CA GLY A 345 18.67 -39.94 21.13
C GLY A 345 18.83 -38.70 20.26
N LYS A 346 18.13 -38.59 19.12
CA LYS A 346 18.17 -37.42 18.20
C LYS A 346 16.88 -37.23 17.37
N GLY A 347 15.74 -37.68 17.88
CA GLY A 347 14.46 -37.62 17.14
C GLY A 347 13.86 -36.22 17.09
N ASN A 348 13.48 -35.77 15.89
CA ASN A 348 12.70 -34.56 15.61
C ASN A 348 11.30 -34.64 16.30
N TRP A 349 11.23 -34.14 17.53
CA TRP A 349 10.07 -34.30 18.42
C TRP A 349 8.79 -33.61 17.89
N ILE A 350 8.91 -32.54 17.09
CA ILE A 350 7.76 -31.82 16.54
C ILE A 350 7.12 -32.59 15.37
N ILE A 351 7.93 -33.27 14.56
CA ILE A 351 7.45 -34.23 13.55
C ILE A 351 6.86 -35.47 14.22
N ALA A 352 7.47 -35.96 15.31
CA ALA A 352 6.90 -37.06 16.09
C ALA A 352 5.56 -36.68 16.75
N TRP A 353 5.40 -35.43 17.19
CA TRP A 353 4.16 -34.91 17.79
C TRP A 353 3.04 -34.73 16.75
N THR A 354 3.40 -34.59 15.47
CA THR A 354 2.48 -34.43 14.34
C THR A 354 2.43 -35.68 13.44
N GLU A 355 2.81 -36.85 13.99
CA GLU A 355 2.93 -38.12 13.24
C GLU A 355 1.70 -38.45 12.40
N ASP A 356 0.50 -38.33 12.98
CA ASP A 356 -0.76 -38.62 12.30
C ASP A 356 -1.00 -37.68 11.11
N ALA A 357 -0.68 -36.40 11.30
CA ALA A 357 -0.85 -35.35 10.31
C ALA A 357 0.16 -35.48 9.16
N PHE A 358 1.42 -35.77 9.46
CA PHE A 358 2.47 -36.07 8.48
C PHE A 358 2.19 -37.34 7.69
N SER A 359 1.77 -38.40 8.38
CA SER A 359 1.39 -39.66 7.75
C SER A 359 0.21 -39.47 6.81
N GLY A 360 -0.76 -38.63 7.19
CA GLY A 360 -1.90 -38.23 6.36
C GLY A 360 -1.48 -37.47 5.09
N VAL A 361 -0.51 -36.54 5.18
CA VAL A 361 0.04 -35.84 4.02
C VAL A 361 0.80 -36.79 3.08
N ILE A 362 1.61 -37.71 3.63
CA ILE A 362 2.33 -38.73 2.83
C ILE A 362 1.33 -39.61 2.06
N GLU A 363 0.25 -40.04 2.70
CA GLU A 363 -0.82 -40.81 2.06
C GLU A 363 -1.56 -39.99 1.00
N THR A 364 -1.76 -38.70 1.24
CA THR A 364 -2.36 -37.75 0.27
C THR A 364 -1.50 -37.61 -0.98
N ILE A 365 -0.18 -37.47 -0.85
CA ILE A 365 0.76 -37.45 -1.98
C ILE A 365 0.67 -38.76 -2.78
N ARG A 366 0.64 -39.91 -2.09
CA ARG A 366 0.53 -41.22 -2.75
C ARG A 366 -0.74 -41.36 -3.57
N ARG A 367 -1.88 -40.93 -3.02
CA ARG A 367 -3.16 -40.90 -3.75
C ARG A 367 -3.11 -39.94 -4.93
N PHE A 368 -2.44 -38.81 -4.77
CA PHE A 368 -2.28 -37.84 -5.84
C PHE A 368 -1.43 -38.37 -6.99
N ILE A 369 -0.30 -39.03 -6.71
CA ILE A 369 0.54 -39.72 -7.72
C ILE A 369 -0.30 -40.69 -8.55
N GLN A 370 -1.18 -41.49 -7.91
CA GLN A 370 -2.04 -42.46 -8.61
C GLN A 370 -3.04 -41.80 -9.57
N ARG A 371 -3.47 -40.56 -9.30
CA ARG A 371 -4.44 -39.82 -10.12
C ARG A 371 -3.81 -38.75 -11.00
N PHE A 372 -2.51 -38.50 -10.87
CA PHE A 372 -1.80 -37.40 -11.53
C PHE A 372 -1.93 -37.42 -13.05
N ARG A 373 -1.76 -38.59 -13.67
CA ARG A 373 -1.89 -38.76 -15.12
C ARG A 373 -3.32 -38.46 -15.60
N SER A 374 -4.34 -38.90 -14.85
CA SER A 374 -5.73 -38.60 -15.16
C SER A 374 -6.02 -37.11 -15.06
N ALA A 375 -5.47 -36.43 -14.04
CA ALA A 375 -5.61 -34.98 -13.88
C ALA A 375 -4.99 -34.21 -15.06
N VAL A 376 -3.83 -34.67 -15.54
CA VAL A 376 -3.19 -34.11 -16.75
C VAL A 376 -4.04 -34.34 -18.00
N ASP A 377 -4.60 -35.54 -18.18
CA ASP A 377 -5.51 -35.82 -19.30
C ASP A 377 -6.77 -34.94 -19.26
N ASP A 378 -7.33 -34.69 -18.08
CA ASP A 378 -8.45 -33.78 -17.86
C ASP A 378 -8.08 -32.33 -18.21
N ILE A 379 -6.91 -31.85 -17.79
CA ILE A 379 -6.39 -30.52 -18.17
C ILE A 379 -6.27 -30.40 -19.70
N ILE A 380 -5.69 -31.40 -20.36
CA ILE A 380 -5.53 -31.41 -21.83
C ILE A 380 -6.89 -31.40 -22.53
N ARG A 381 -7.89 -32.13 -22.00
CA ARG A 381 -9.25 -32.11 -22.54
C ARG A 381 -9.85 -30.71 -22.48
N GLU A 382 -9.73 -30.03 -21.34
CA GLU A 382 -10.27 -28.68 -21.16
C GLU A 382 -9.56 -27.63 -22.02
N ILE A 383 -8.24 -27.75 -22.21
CA ILE A 383 -7.50 -26.91 -23.17
C ILE A 383 -8.10 -27.05 -24.58
N LYS A 384 -8.38 -28.28 -25.03
CA LYS A 384 -8.99 -28.52 -26.35
C LYS A 384 -10.40 -27.95 -26.47
N ILE A 385 -11.20 -28.05 -25.41
CA ILE A 385 -12.53 -27.43 -25.34
C ILE A 385 -12.41 -25.90 -25.42
N PHE A 386 -11.45 -25.33 -24.69
CA PHE A 386 -11.18 -23.90 -24.69
C PHE A 386 -10.74 -23.39 -26.08
N ILE A 387 -9.84 -24.10 -26.78
CA ILE A 387 -9.50 -23.79 -28.18
C ILE A 387 -10.76 -23.70 -29.05
N GLY A 388 -11.70 -24.64 -28.91
CA GLY A 388 -12.98 -24.62 -29.62
C GLY A 388 -13.85 -23.37 -29.32
N LYS A 389 -13.74 -22.81 -28.11
CA LYS A 389 -14.41 -21.56 -27.71
C LYS A 389 -13.71 -20.31 -28.27
N VAL A 390 -12.39 -20.37 -28.51
CA VAL A 390 -11.60 -19.26 -29.09
C VAL A 390 -11.78 -19.15 -30.61
N VAL A 391 -12.00 -20.26 -31.32
CA VAL A 391 -12.01 -20.31 -32.81
C VAL A 391 -13.36 -19.95 -33.46
N LYS A 392 -14.49 -19.94 -32.73
CA LYS A 392 -15.80 -19.61 -33.33
C LYS A 392 -15.98 -18.11 -33.59
N LYS A 393 -15.74 -17.68 -34.84
CA LYS A 393 -16.33 -16.47 -35.41
C LYS A 393 -16.76 -16.76 -36.86
N ASP A 394 -18.07 -16.79 -37.09
CA ASP A 394 -18.61 -16.74 -38.46
C ASP A 394 -18.16 -15.41 -39.10
N SER A 395 -17.45 -15.53 -40.21
CA SER A 395 -16.97 -14.40 -40.99
C SER A 395 -18.12 -13.80 -41.79
N GLY A 396 -18.66 -12.67 -41.33
CA GLY A 396 -19.46 -11.79 -42.17
C GLY A 396 -20.69 -11.21 -41.49
N THR A 397 -20.53 -10.05 -40.85
CA THR A 397 -21.53 -8.96 -40.91
C THR A 397 -20.90 -7.71 -40.34
N ALA A 398 -20.59 -6.78 -41.24
CA ALA A 398 -20.14 -5.43 -40.93
C ALA A 398 -21.37 -4.59 -40.55
N LEU A 399 -21.29 -3.85 -39.44
CA LEU A 399 -22.18 -2.71 -39.23
C LEU A 399 -21.56 -1.51 -39.98
N GLY A 400 -22.05 -1.29 -41.19
CA GLY A 400 -21.80 -0.06 -41.93
C GLY A 400 -22.57 1.10 -41.30
N LYS A 401 -21.86 2.17 -40.95
CA LYS A 401 -22.44 3.51 -40.78
C LYS A 401 -22.98 3.94 -42.15
N ASN A 402 -24.27 3.69 -42.40
CA ASN A 402 -25.20 4.46 -43.24
C ASN A 402 -26.31 3.53 -43.73
N ASP A 403 -27.39 3.39 -42.95
CA ASP A 403 -28.72 3.34 -43.54
C ASP A 403 -29.81 3.75 -42.54
N LYS A 404 -30.88 4.29 -43.11
CA LYS A 404 -31.93 5.08 -42.46
C LYS A 404 -32.85 4.26 -41.56
N ASP A 405 -33.21 4.88 -40.43
CA ASP A 405 -34.54 4.93 -39.79
C ASP A 405 -35.49 3.74 -40.03
N VAL A 406 -35.63 2.86 -39.03
CA VAL A 406 -36.87 2.10 -38.78
C VAL A 406 -37.09 2.00 -37.26
N SER A 407 -38.09 2.75 -36.80
CA SER A 407 -38.82 2.56 -35.55
C SER A 407 -39.35 1.13 -35.38
N GLU A 408 -39.25 0.53 -34.18
CA GLU A 408 -40.39 0.05 -33.38
C GLU A 408 -39.99 -0.78 -32.14
N LYS A 409 -40.57 -0.37 -31.00
CA LYS A 409 -41.14 -1.17 -29.89
C LYS A 409 -40.23 -2.04 -29.01
N PHE A 410 -39.90 -1.51 -27.84
CA PHE A 410 -40.09 -2.27 -26.59
C PHE A 410 -41.23 -1.65 -25.78
N ILE A 411 -42.29 -2.44 -25.63
CA ILE A 411 -43.49 -2.15 -24.85
C ILE A 411 -43.16 -2.40 -23.38
N ALA A 412 -43.35 -1.37 -22.56
CA ALA A 412 -43.55 -1.51 -21.11
C ALA A 412 -44.88 -2.23 -20.86
N ASP A 413 -44.92 -3.22 -19.96
CA ASP A 413 -45.81 -3.18 -18.79
C ASP A 413 -45.67 -4.43 -17.87
N LYS A 414 -45.59 -4.17 -16.55
CA LYS A 414 -46.38 -4.79 -15.45
C LYS A 414 -45.63 -4.93 -14.11
N THR A 415 -45.97 -4.02 -13.20
CA THR A 415 -46.09 -4.19 -11.71
C THR A 415 -47.09 -5.33 -11.36
N PRO A 416 -47.14 -5.90 -10.13
CA PRO A 416 -47.46 -5.21 -8.83
C PRO A 416 -46.91 -5.95 -7.55
N PRO A 417 -47.38 -5.75 -6.29
CA PRO A 417 -48.11 -4.65 -5.64
C PRO A 417 -47.45 -4.10 -4.34
N GLU A 418 -48.09 -3.05 -3.83
CA GLU A 418 -47.91 -2.22 -2.63
C GLU A 418 -47.73 -2.93 -1.26
N SER A 419 -47.02 -2.25 -0.34
CA SER A 419 -47.42 -2.19 1.07
C SER A 419 -47.10 -0.81 1.69
N ASP A 420 -48.11 -0.28 2.36
CA ASP A 420 -48.28 1.03 3.01
C ASP A 420 -47.19 1.51 3.98
N TYR A 421 -47.01 2.85 4.05
CA TYR A 421 -47.06 3.76 5.23
C TYR A 421 -46.18 5.03 5.07
N PRO A 422 -46.46 6.15 5.78
CA PRO A 422 -47.13 7.30 5.16
C PRO A 422 -46.26 8.55 4.96
N ASP A 423 -46.79 9.37 4.06
CA ASP A 423 -46.44 10.75 3.70
C ASP A 423 -46.38 11.71 4.91
N LYS A 424 -45.25 12.41 5.07
CA LYS A 424 -45.20 13.80 5.56
C LYS A 424 -44.32 14.67 4.67
N SER A 425 -44.98 15.16 3.63
CA SER A 425 -44.77 16.38 2.87
C SER A 425 -43.74 17.42 3.36
N LYS A 426 -42.84 17.74 2.42
CA LYS A 426 -42.41 19.07 1.94
C LYS A 426 -41.65 20.00 2.90
N LYS A 427 -40.42 20.31 2.48
CA LYS A 427 -40.11 21.64 1.90
C LYS A 427 -38.90 21.58 0.96
N LYS A 428 -39.09 22.16 -0.23
CA LYS A 428 -38.03 22.62 -1.14
C LYS A 428 -37.15 23.61 -0.38
N ALA A 429 -35.85 23.38 -0.37
CA ALA A 429 -34.84 24.42 -0.27
C ALA A 429 -33.89 24.21 -1.46
N GLU A 430 -33.73 25.25 -2.25
CA GLU A 430 -32.69 25.35 -3.27
C GLU A 430 -31.33 25.28 -2.54
N SER A 431 -30.54 24.25 -2.81
CA SER A 431 -29.13 24.20 -2.40
C SER A 431 -28.26 24.40 -3.65
N GLN A 432 -27.80 25.63 -3.82
CA GLN A 432 -26.55 25.92 -4.50
C GLN A 432 -25.40 25.86 -3.47
N GLU A 433 -24.24 25.44 -3.97
CA GLU A 433 -22.89 25.44 -3.37
C GLU A 433 -22.44 24.21 -2.57
N GLN A 434 -21.14 23.92 -2.73
CA GLN A 434 -20.44 22.63 -2.83
C GLN A 434 -19.70 22.23 -1.54
N ASP A 435 -19.48 20.92 -1.32
CA ASP A 435 -18.16 20.26 -1.12
C ASP A 435 -18.40 18.74 -0.85
N ASN A 436 -18.07 17.84 -1.79
CA ASN A 436 -16.80 17.11 -1.97
C ASN A 436 -16.31 16.34 -0.72
N ASN A 437 -16.50 15.02 -0.68
CA ASN A 437 -15.56 14.15 0.03
C ASN A 437 -14.27 14.06 -0.83
N LEU A 438 -13.40 15.05 -0.67
CA LEU A 438 -12.07 15.13 -1.28
C LEU A 438 -11.10 14.19 -0.55
N CYS A 439 -9.93 13.99 -1.15
CA CYS A 439 -8.74 13.69 -0.40
C CYS A 439 -8.45 14.79 0.64
N THR A 440 -8.54 14.41 1.91
CA THR A 440 -8.29 15.21 3.11
C THR A 440 -7.09 14.61 3.84
N SER A 441 -6.50 15.30 4.82
CA SER A 441 -5.42 14.70 5.62
C SER A 441 -5.89 13.51 6.46
N GLU A 442 -7.22 13.32 6.58
CA GLU A 442 -7.86 12.17 7.23
C GLU A 442 -8.28 11.07 6.23
N SER A 443 -8.36 11.37 4.92
CA SER A 443 -8.65 10.42 3.84
C SER A 443 -7.45 10.26 2.90
N VAL A 444 -6.71 9.17 3.06
CA VAL A 444 -5.54 8.85 2.24
C VAL A 444 -5.95 8.76 0.76
N CYS A 445 -5.52 9.72 -0.08
CA CYS A 445 -5.43 9.43 -1.51
C CYS A 445 -4.50 8.23 -1.63
N LYS A 446 -4.98 7.09 -2.15
CA LYS A 446 -4.14 5.91 -2.30
C LYS A 446 -3.07 6.22 -3.37
N ASN A 447 -1.89 6.63 -2.91
CA ASN A 447 -0.63 6.77 -3.66
C ASN A 447 -0.57 7.81 -4.80
N ASP A 448 -1.53 8.74 -4.92
CA ASP A 448 -1.54 9.75 -5.98
C ASP A 448 -1.98 11.13 -5.44
N PRO A 449 -1.24 12.23 -5.69
CA PRO A 449 -1.64 13.58 -5.29
C PRO A 449 -2.84 14.13 -6.07
N VAL A 450 -3.46 13.34 -6.95
CA VAL A 450 -4.66 13.72 -7.70
C VAL A 450 -5.90 13.04 -7.10
N ASP A 451 -6.88 13.86 -6.70
CA ASP A 451 -8.20 13.34 -6.36
C ASP A 451 -8.90 12.87 -7.65
N VAL A 452 -9.02 11.55 -7.84
CA VAL A 452 -9.63 10.94 -9.03
C VAL A 452 -11.10 11.31 -9.24
N ALA A 453 -11.81 11.73 -8.18
CA ALA A 453 -13.20 12.14 -8.28
C ALA A 453 -13.34 13.52 -8.92
N THR A 454 -12.51 14.49 -8.51
CA THR A 454 -12.58 15.87 -9.01
C THR A 454 -11.58 16.18 -10.12
N GLY A 455 -10.50 15.41 -10.17
CA GLY A 455 -9.31 15.65 -10.99
C GLY A 455 -8.36 16.70 -10.41
N PHE A 456 -8.62 17.24 -9.23
CA PHE A 456 -7.77 18.28 -8.66
C PHE A 456 -6.51 17.68 -8.02
N ALA A 457 -5.36 18.27 -8.34
CA ALA A 457 -4.15 18.12 -7.53
C ALA A 457 -4.41 18.66 -6.13
N VAL A 458 -4.07 17.85 -5.12
CA VAL A 458 -4.06 18.17 -3.70
C VAL A 458 -2.66 17.96 -3.14
N ASP A 459 -2.25 18.82 -2.21
CA ASP A 459 -0.99 18.64 -1.48
C ASP A 459 -1.20 19.10 -0.04
N TRP A 460 -0.69 18.33 0.92
CA TRP A 460 -0.67 18.70 2.32
C TRP A 460 0.70 18.49 2.93
N ARG A 461 1.14 19.46 3.72
CA ARG A 461 2.46 19.46 4.36
C ARG A 461 2.32 19.86 5.82
N THR A 462 3.11 19.22 6.68
CA THR A 462 3.26 19.65 8.08
C THR A 462 4.58 20.40 8.20
N ASP A 463 4.50 21.72 8.37
CA ASP A 463 5.68 22.58 8.41
C ASP A 463 6.26 22.68 9.83
N VAL A 464 5.42 22.53 10.87
CA VAL A 464 5.82 22.61 12.29
C VAL A 464 5.11 21.55 13.12
N ILE A 465 5.88 20.86 13.98
CA ILE A 465 5.40 19.89 14.97
C ILE A 465 5.92 20.28 16.35
N PHE A 466 5.02 20.35 17.33
CA PHE A 466 5.36 20.45 18.75
C PHE A 466 4.76 19.27 19.50
N SER A 467 5.63 18.42 20.03
CA SER A 467 5.27 17.32 20.91
C SER A 467 5.19 17.81 22.36
N GLY A 468 4.17 17.37 23.10
CA GLY A 468 3.96 17.76 24.49
C GLY A 468 2.58 17.32 24.99
N VAL A 469 2.13 17.90 26.11
CA VAL A 469 0.82 17.61 26.74
C VAL A 469 -0.33 17.71 25.73
N PHE A 470 -0.25 18.68 24.82
CA PHE A 470 -1.17 18.85 23.72
C PHE A 470 -0.36 19.06 22.44
N PRO A 471 -0.33 18.06 21.52
CA PRO A 471 0.42 18.17 20.28
C PRO A 471 -0.09 19.32 19.41
N VAL A 472 0.81 20.22 18.99
CA VAL A 472 0.47 21.36 18.13
C VAL A 472 1.13 21.18 16.76
N PHE A 473 0.31 21.29 15.72
CA PHE A 473 0.75 21.20 14.34
C PHE A 473 0.46 22.50 13.59
N PHE A 474 1.37 22.90 12.71
CA PHE A 474 1.09 23.87 11.65
C PHE A 474 1.14 23.12 10.32
N LYS A 475 -0.04 22.82 9.78
CA LYS A 475 -0.23 22.12 8.52
C LYS A 475 -0.70 23.11 7.47
N ARG A 476 -0.33 22.86 6.22
CA ARG A 476 -0.86 23.58 5.07
C ARG A 476 -1.43 22.62 4.04
N TYR A 477 -2.49 23.05 3.38
CA TYR A 477 -3.25 22.31 2.38
C TYR A 477 -3.42 23.17 1.13
N TYR A 478 -3.19 22.55 -0.02
CA TYR A 478 -3.34 23.13 -1.34
C TYR A 478 -4.35 22.31 -2.15
N ARG A 479 -5.16 23.02 -2.95
CA ARG A 479 -6.01 22.43 -3.98
C ARG A 479 -5.96 23.24 -5.28
N SER A 480 -5.87 22.55 -6.42
CA SER A 480 -5.78 23.17 -7.75
C SER A 480 -7.09 23.79 -8.26
N GLY A 481 -8.25 23.30 -7.80
CA GLY A 481 -9.56 23.80 -8.22
C GLY A 481 -10.50 24.16 -7.06
N GLY A 482 -11.74 24.51 -7.42
CA GLY A 482 -12.79 24.91 -6.46
C GLY A 482 -12.68 26.36 -5.97
N THR A 483 -13.59 26.76 -5.07
CA THR A 483 -13.63 28.11 -4.50
C THR A 483 -12.42 28.35 -3.60
N ARG A 484 -11.55 29.29 -3.95
CA ARG A 484 -10.34 29.63 -3.18
C ARG A 484 -10.56 30.89 -2.35
N GLN A 485 -10.42 30.77 -1.04
CA GLN A 485 -10.36 31.89 -0.11
C GLN A 485 -8.92 32.14 0.33
N SER A 486 -8.55 33.41 0.52
CA SER A 486 -7.21 33.74 1.03
C SER A 486 -7.11 33.43 2.51
N GLY A 487 -6.09 32.67 2.90
CA GLY A 487 -5.75 32.36 4.28
C GLY A 487 -4.46 33.01 4.74
N LEU A 488 -3.93 32.52 5.85
CA LEU A 488 -2.70 32.95 6.52
C LEU A 488 -1.46 32.81 5.63
N LEU A 489 -1.47 31.89 4.66
CA LEU A 489 -0.40 31.70 3.66
C LEU A 489 -0.78 32.23 2.27
N GLY A 490 -1.75 33.13 2.17
CA GLY A 490 -2.14 33.75 0.89
C GLY A 490 -3.27 32.99 0.18
N LYS A 491 -3.26 33.00 -1.15
CA LYS A 491 -4.43 32.60 -1.97
C LYS A 491 -4.58 31.10 -2.23
N LEU A 492 -3.47 30.37 -2.26
CA LEU A 492 -3.44 28.96 -2.71
C LEU A 492 -3.36 27.96 -1.57
N TRP A 493 -2.68 28.34 -0.48
CA TRP A 493 -2.47 27.49 0.68
C TRP A 493 -3.36 27.95 1.82
N ARG A 494 -4.10 27.00 2.39
CA ARG A 494 -4.75 27.14 3.69
C ARG A 494 -3.98 26.40 4.74
N THR A 495 -4.25 26.73 5.98
CA THR A 495 -3.65 26.12 7.14
C THR A 495 -4.73 25.62 8.09
N ASN A 496 -4.38 24.68 8.97
CA ASN A 496 -5.28 24.28 10.06
C ASN A 496 -5.62 25.43 11.03
N TRP A 497 -4.97 26.58 10.93
CA TRP A 497 -5.29 27.81 11.67
C TRP A 497 -6.18 28.79 10.91
N ASP A 498 -6.48 28.52 9.62
CA ASP A 498 -7.41 29.31 8.81
C ASP A 498 -8.88 28.98 9.08
N MET A 499 -9.17 28.06 10.00
CA MET A 499 -10.54 27.70 10.34
C MET A 499 -11.34 28.94 10.74
N ASN A 500 -12.54 29.07 10.19
CA ASN A 500 -13.42 30.18 10.51
C ASN A 500 -14.90 29.80 10.44
N LEU A 501 -15.73 30.56 11.14
CA LEU A 501 -17.17 30.50 11.03
C LEU A 501 -17.69 31.71 10.25
N THR A 502 -18.56 31.50 9.28
CA THR A 502 -19.31 32.56 8.61
C THR A 502 -20.78 32.51 9.04
N LEU A 503 -21.29 33.66 9.51
CA LEU A 503 -22.66 33.78 10.04
C LEU A 503 -23.62 34.34 8.98
N SER A 504 -24.71 33.61 8.68
CA SER A 504 -25.74 34.02 7.73
C SER A 504 -27.16 33.61 8.16
N GLN A 505 -28.00 34.57 8.54
CA GLN A 505 -29.45 34.42 8.76
C GLN A 505 -29.88 33.07 9.38
N GLY A 506 -29.41 32.77 10.59
CA GLY A 506 -29.79 31.56 11.32
C GLY A 506 -28.98 30.31 10.97
N VAL A 507 -28.04 30.42 10.03
CA VAL A 507 -27.10 29.37 9.61
C VAL A 507 -25.67 29.79 9.94
N VAL A 508 -24.86 28.82 10.34
CA VAL A 508 -23.43 28.97 10.61
C VAL A 508 -22.67 28.01 9.69
N HIS A 509 -21.75 28.56 8.91
CA HIS A 509 -20.87 27.79 8.04
C HIS A 509 -19.50 27.70 8.70
N LEU A 510 -19.05 26.50 9.04
CA LEU A 510 -17.66 26.22 9.36
C LEU A 510 -16.92 25.96 8.05
N LEU A 511 -15.77 26.60 7.91
CA LEU A 511 -14.83 26.31 6.85
C LEU A 511 -13.50 25.94 7.50
N ASP A 512 -13.08 24.69 7.32
CA ASP A 512 -11.91 24.12 7.99
C ASP A 512 -10.57 24.46 7.29
N GLY A 513 -9.48 23.83 7.75
CA GLY A 513 -8.13 24.05 7.21
C GLY A 513 -7.86 23.44 5.84
N GLU A 514 -8.75 22.58 5.36
CA GLU A 514 -8.62 21.77 4.14
C GLU A 514 -9.72 22.09 3.12
N TYR A 515 -10.38 23.24 3.30
CA TYR A 515 -11.56 23.66 2.56
C TYR A 515 -12.80 22.78 2.76
N GLY A 516 -12.83 21.91 3.76
CA GLY A 516 -14.06 21.23 4.16
C GLY A 516 -15.05 22.24 4.76
N GLU A 517 -16.29 22.21 4.29
CA GLU A 517 -17.38 23.02 4.82
C GLU A 517 -18.37 22.17 5.62
N ALA A 518 -18.74 22.63 6.81
CA ALA A 518 -19.82 22.05 7.60
C ALA A 518 -20.87 23.12 7.91
N ILE A 519 -22.14 22.77 7.69
CA ILE A 519 -23.27 23.71 7.81
C ILE A 519 -24.09 23.33 9.03
N PHE A 520 -24.37 24.32 9.87
CA PHE A 520 -25.14 24.17 11.09
C PHE A 520 -26.29 25.16 11.13
N ASN A 521 -27.43 24.75 11.69
CA ASN A 521 -28.36 25.74 12.25
C ASN A 521 -27.67 26.43 13.43
N SER A 522 -27.82 27.75 13.55
CA SER A 522 -27.29 28.48 14.72
C SER A 522 -27.95 27.96 15.99
N PRO A 523 -27.20 27.35 16.93
CA PRO A 523 -27.78 26.83 18.16
C PRO A 523 -28.15 27.95 19.12
N ASP A 524 -29.22 27.72 19.89
CA ASP A 524 -29.48 28.46 21.12
C ASP A 524 -28.49 28.02 22.23
N GLU A 525 -28.48 28.76 23.35
CA GLU A 525 -27.57 28.52 24.46
C GLU A 525 -27.75 27.10 25.04
N GLY A 526 -26.67 26.31 25.06
CA GLY A 526 -26.65 24.91 25.52
C GLY A 526 -27.17 23.89 24.51
N GLU A 527 -27.68 24.32 23.35
CA GLU A 527 -28.10 23.39 22.30
C GLU A 527 -26.91 22.88 21.47
N VAL A 528 -27.09 21.68 20.90
CA VAL A 528 -26.15 21.06 19.97
C VAL A 528 -26.78 21.01 18.60
N SER A 529 -26.10 21.61 17.63
CA SER A 529 -26.46 21.58 16.21
C SER A 529 -25.56 20.61 15.45
N LEU A 530 -26.18 19.79 14.61
CA LEU A 530 -25.53 18.75 13.81
C LEU A 530 -25.27 19.25 12.39
N SER A 531 -24.17 18.81 11.77
CA SER A 531 -23.98 18.89 10.32
C SER A 531 -24.30 17.52 9.72
N LEU A 532 -25.30 17.43 8.85
CA LEU A 532 -25.72 16.16 8.22
C LEU A 532 -24.68 15.63 7.23
N SER A 533 -24.03 16.54 6.49
CA SER A 533 -22.99 16.20 5.52
C SER A 533 -21.64 15.91 6.17
N ASN A 534 -21.40 16.42 7.39
CA ASN A 534 -20.15 16.28 8.12
C ASN A 534 -20.47 15.90 9.57
N PRO A 535 -20.95 14.66 9.79
CA PRO A 535 -21.44 14.21 11.08
C PRO A 535 -20.35 14.11 12.15
N GLN A 536 -19.07 14.27 11.80
CA GLN A 536 -17.96 14.36 12.75
C GLN A 536 -17.92 15.70 13.51
N TRP A 537 -18.68 16.71 13.06
CA TRP A 537 -18.70 18.02 13.69
C TRP A 537 -20.01 18.29 14.42
N ARG A 538 -19.91 19.03 15.52
CA ARG A 538 -21.03 19.61 16.26
C ARG A 538 -20.77 21.09 16.50
N LEU A 539 -21.82 21.88 16.48
CA LEU A 539 -21.76 23.28 16.88
C LEU A 539 -22.62 23.47 18.12
N THR A 540 -22.06 24.09 19.16
CA THR A 540 -22.81 24.47 20.37
C THR A 540 -22.57 25.94 20.71
N ARG A 541 -23.46 26.50 21.53
CA ARG A 541 -23.34 27.85 22.08
C ARG A 541 -23.20 27.76 23.60
N GLU A 542 -22.07 28.23 24.11
CA GLU A 542 -21.76 28.27 25.54
C GLU A 542 -21.29 29.66 25.95
N ASN A 543 -21.93 30.24 26.96
CA ASN A 543 -21.76 31.61 27.41
C ASN A 543 -21.79 32.63 26.25
N GLY A 544 -22.73 32.43 25.31
CA GLY A 544 -22.85 33.24 24.10
C GLY A 544 -21.79 33.00 23.02
N LYS A 545 -20.79 32.15 23.27
CA LYS A 545 -19.70 31.83 22.32
C LYS A 545 -20.04 30.60 21.50
N LEU A 546 -19.72 30.63 20.21
CA LEU A 546 -19.83 29.46 19.35
C LEU A 546 -18.59 28.58 19.53
N ILE A 547 -18.82 27.31 19.82
CA ILE A 547 -17.78 26.29 19.99
C ILE A 547 -18.09 25.16 19.03
N VAL A 548 -17.12 24.81 18.20
CA VAL A 548 -17.19 23.62 17.36
C VAL A 548 -16.51 22.48 18.10
N VAL A 549 -17.17 21.32 18.16
CA VAL A 549 -16.65 20.09 18.75
C VAL A 549 -16.48 19.05 17.65
N HIS A 550 -15.30 18.46 17.56
CA HIS A 550 -15.02 17.35 16.66
C HIS A 550 -15.22 16.01 17.38
N GLN A 551 -15.53 14.95 16.64
CA GLN A 551 -15.71 13.60 17.17
C GLN A 551 -14.51 13.07 17.98
N ASN A 552 -13.30 13.56 17.70
CA ASN A 552 -12.10 13.20 18.47
C ASN A 552 -12.01 13.89 19.84
N GLY A 553 -12.99 14.72 20.21
CA GLY A 553 -13.06 15.44 21.48
C GLY A 553 -12.38 16.81 21.49
N LEU A 554 -11.76 17.25 20.38
CA LEU A 554 -11.21 18.59 20.26
C LEU A 554 -12.31 19.65 20.17
N ARG A 555 -12.08 20.78 20.83
CA ARG A 555 -12.97 21.94 20.87
C ARG A 555 -12.27 23.13 20.23
N TYR A 556 -12.97 23.82 19.34
CA TYR A 556 -12.48 24.94 18.55
C TYR A 556 -13.30 26.18 18.89
N TYR A 557 -12.61 27.26 19.24
CA TYR A 557 -13.20 28.50 19.71
C TYR A 557 -13.01 29.61 18.67
N PHE A 558 -14.05 30.42 18.45
CA PHE A 558 -14.05 31.44 17.39
C PHE A 558 -14.45 32.82 17.94
N GLU A 559 -13.58 33.44 18.73
CA GLU A 559 -13.93 34.66 19.47
C GLU A 559 -13.53 35.97 18.77
N HIS A 560 -12.68 35.90 17.74
CA HIS A 560 -12.20 37.09 17.03
C HIS A 560 -13.03 37.35 15.78
N SER A 561 -13.74 38.49 15.71
CA SER A 561 -14.63 38.81 14.59
C SER A 561 -14.03 39.80 13.59
N CYS A 562 -14.33 39.58 12.31
CA CYS A 562 -14.16 40.55 11.23
C CYS A 562 -15.39 40.54 10.32
N GLY A 563 -16.30 41.51 10.50
CA GLY A 563 -17.57 41.51 9.80
C GLY A 563 -18.45 40.32 10.22
N LYS A 564 -18.81 39.44 9.26
CA LYS A 564 -19.62 38.24 9.50
C LYS A 564 -18.79 36.98 9.78
N GLN A 565 -17.46 37.08 9.72
CA GLN A 565 -16.55 35.97 9.94
C GLN A 565 -16.00 35.98 11.37
N LEU A 566 -15.92 34.81 11.99
CA LEU A 566 -15.27 34.55 13.27
C LEU A 566 -14.04 33.66 13.03
N PHE A 567 -12.87 34.10 13.47
CA PHE A 567 -11.60 33.38 13.30
C PHE A 567 -11.32 32.48 14.49
N LEU A 568 -10.64 31.37 14.24
CA LEU A 568 -10.15 30.46 15.27
C LEU A 568 -9.25 31.20 16.28
N THR A 569 -9.61 31.16 17.55
CA THR A 569 -8.88 31.79 18.66
C THR A 569 -8.28 30.78 19.63
N ALA A 570 -8.79 29.55 19.68
CA ALA A 570 -8.18 28.49 20.47
C ALA A 570 -8.60 27.10 19.97
N ILE A 571 -7.77 26.11 20.25
CA ILE A 571 -8.09 24.68 20.14
C ILE A 571 -7.75 24.04 21.49
N THR A 572 -8.67 23.31 22.09
CA THR A 572 -8.43 22.59 23.35
C THR A 572 -8.91 21.15 23.28
N ASP A 573 -8.32 20.29 24.09
CA ASP A 573 -8.90 18.99 24.44
C ASP A 573 -9.97 19.12 25.54
N LYS A 574 -10.50 17.99 26.02
CA LYS A 574 -11.47 17.92 27.13
C LYS A 574 -10.85 18.24 28.51
N GLN A 575 -9.53 18.23 28.64
CA GLN A 575 -8.80 18.58 29.85
C GLN A 575 -8.44 20.08 29.88
N ASN A 576 -8.80 20.81 28.82
CA ASN A 576 -8.44 22.21 28.57
C ASN A 576 -6.96 22.44 28.31
N ASN A 577 -6.18 21.40 27.99
CA ASN A 577 -4.89 21.64 27.37
C ASN A 577 -5.16 22.14 25.95
N GLY A 578 -4.37 23.11 25.50
CA GLY A 578 -4.65 23.68 24.20
C GLY A 578 -3.71 24.79 23.78
N VAL A 579 -3.99 25.27 22.59
CA VAL A 579 -3.26 26.34 21.92
C VAL A 579 -4.19 27.55 21.77
N SER A 580 -3.67 28.75 22.01
CA SER A 580 -4.41 30.01 21.79
C SER A 580 -3.79 30.83 20.67
N LEU A 581 -4.63 31.33 19.76
CA LEU A 581 -4.25 32.16 18.62
C LEU A 581 -4.62 33.61 18.92
N LEU A 582 -3.61 34.46 19.05
CA LEU A 582 -3.79 35.86 19.43
C LEU A 582 -3.78 36.75 18.19
N TRP A 583 -4.96 37.27 17.87
CA TRP A 583 -5.21 38.14 16.73
C TRP A 583 -5.17 39.62 17.11
N GLU A 584 -4.61 40.44 16.22
CA GLU A 584 -4.63 41.90 16.33
C GLU A 584 -5.14 42.48 15.01
N ARG A 585 -6.34 43.09 15.02
CA ARG A 585 -6.96 43.73 13.85
C ARG A 585 -6.97 42.82 12.59
N GLY A 586 -7.27 41.54 12.78
CA GLY A 586 -7.31 40.55 11.69
C GLY A 586 -5.95 39.99 11.25
N VAL A 587 -4.89 40.24 12.03
CA VAL A 587 -3.56 39.66 11.81
C VAL A 587 -3.20 38.76 12.98
N LEU A 588 -2.88 37.50 12.72
CA LEU A 588 -2.34 36.60 13.74
C LEU A 588 -0.94 37.07 14.14
N ARG A 589 -0.71 37.31 15.44
CA ARG A 589 0.56 37.84 15.96
C ARG A 589 1.33 36.84 16.81
N TRP A 590 0.60 36.06 17.59
CA TRP A 590 1.19 35.12 18.54
C TRP A 590 0.34 33.87 18.62
N VAL A 591 1.01 32.75 18.85
CA VAL A 591 0.38 31.51 19.27
C VAL A 591 0.95 31.14 20.62
N VAL A 592 0.08 30.90 21.60
CA VAL A 592 0.46 30.49 22.96
C VAL A 592 0.38 28.99 23.04
N LEU A 593 1.51 28.36 23.33
CA LEU A 593 1.62 26.91 23.51
C LEU A 593 1.16 26.47 24.91
N PRO A 594 0.82 25.19 25.10
CA PRO A 594 0.38 24.66 26.39
C PRO A 594 1.39 24.85 27.53
N ASP A 595 2.68 24.92 27.20
CA ASP A 595 3.79 25.09 28.16
C ASP A 595 4.24 26.56 28.33
N GLU A 596 3.35 27.50 27.97
CA GLU A 596 3.53 28.97 28.01
C GLU A 596 4.58 29.53 27.05
N ARG A 597 5.31 28.69 26.29
CA ARG A 597 6.13 29.19 25.18
C ARG A 597 5.24 29.86 24.13
N LEU A 598 5.85 30.73 23.35
CA LEU A 598 5.14 31.54 22.37
C LEU A 598 5.71 31.26 20.98
N ILE A 599 4.86 31.19 19.97
CA ILE A 599 5.28 31.30 18.57
C ILE A 599 5.00 32.73 18.12
N HIS A 600 6.04 33.45 17.77
CA HIS A 600 5.91 34.74 17.10
C HIS A 600 5.55 34.52 15.63
N VAL A 601 4.47 35.18 15.19
CA VAL A 601 3.98 35.11 13.81
C VAL A 601 4.34 36.40 13.09
N ALA A 602 5.45 36.36 12.34
CA ALA A 602 5.85 37.48 11.51
C ALA A 602 4.99 37.51 10.25
N THR A 603 4.45 38.68 9.91
CA THR A 603 3.56 38.85 8.76
C THR A 603 3.94 40.03 7.88
N GLN A 604 3.71 39.89 6.58
CA GLN A 604 3.81 40.95 5.59
C GLN A 604 2.60 40.88 4.66
N TYR A 605 1.90 42.01 4.44
CA TYR A 605 0.66 42.06 3.66
C TYR A 605 -0.36 40.97 4.10
N HIS A 606 -0.56 40.82 5.41
CA HIS A 606 -1.46 39.82 6.03
C HIS A 606 -1.10 38.34 5.79
N ARG A 607 0.10 38.04 5.29
CA ARG A 607 0.61 36.68 5.08
C ARG A 607 1.75 36.36 6.02
N ILE A 608 1.82 35.14 6.53
CA ILE A 608 2.90 34.70 7.42
C ILE A 608 4.21 34.58 6.63
N THR A 609 5.26 35.28 7.06
CA THR A 609 6.60 35.17 6.46
C THR A 609 7.52 34.27 7.28
N SER A 610 7.28 34.13 8.58
CA SER A 610 8.01 33.19 9.43
C SER A 610 7.31 32.91 10.75
N LEU A 611 7.51 31.70 11.27
CA LEU A 611 7.14 31.31 12.63
C LEU A 611 8.41 31.14 13.47
N THR A 612 8.48 31.79 14.64
CA THR A 612 9.65 31.71 15.54
C THR A 612 9.23 31.31 16.94
N LEU A 613 9.75 30.19 17.43
CA LEU A 613 9.58 29.76 18.81
C LEU A 613 10.30 30.74 19.74
N CYS A 614 9.62 31.13 20.81
CA CYS A 614 10.06 32.08 21.79
C CYS A 614 9.80 31.56 23.21
N THR A 615 10.62 32.02 24.16
CA THR A 615 10.35 31.88 25.60
C THR A 615 9.09 32.65 26.00
N PRO A 616 8.51 32.40 27.20
CA PRO A 616 7.39 33.20 27.72
C PRO A 616 7.69 34.70 27.81
N ALA A 617 8.96 35.06 28.01
CA ALA A 617 9.45 36.45 27.99
C ALA A 617 9.67 37.02 26.57
N ARG A 618 9.14 36.36 25.52
CA ARG A 618 9.23 36.73 24.10
C ARG A 618 10.66 36.81 23.54
N ARG A 619 11.62 36.09 24.14
CA ARG A 619 12.97 35.97 23.58
C ARG A 619 12.99 34.83 22.55
N PRO A 620 13.51 35.04 21.33
CA PRO A 620 13.55 34.01 20.30
C PRO A 620 14.46 32.84 20.68
N ILE A 621 14.04 31.63 20.32
CA ILE A 621 14.75 30.36 20.53
C ILE A 621 15.19 29.79 19.18
N LYS A 622 14.23 29.49 18.27
CA LYS A 622 14.46 28.89 16.95
C LYS A 622 13.42 29.40 15.96
N THR A 623 13.85 29.77 14.76
CA THR A 623 12.93 29.94 13.63
C THR A 623 12.49 28.56 13.16
N LEU A 624 11.18 28.32 13.17
CA LEU A 624 10.58 27.02 12.90
C LEU A 624 10.40 26.83 11.40
N VAL A 625 9.91 27.87 10.72
CA VAL A 625 9.68 27.88 9.29
C VAL A 625 9.66 29.32 8.76
N SER A 626 10.05 29.50 7.50
CA SER A 626 9.97 30.75 6.75
C SER A 626 9.38 30.55 5.36
N TYR A 627 8.73 31.60 4.84
CA TYR A 627 7.99 31.59 3.58
C TYR A 627 8.41 32.76 2.69
N ILE A 628 8.61 32.50 1.40
CA ILE A 628 8.77 33.54 0.36
C ILE A 628 7.60 33.48 -0.60
N TYR A 629 7.16 34.66 -1.03
CA TYR A 629 6.03 34.83 -1.92
C TYR A 629 6.42 35.50 -3.23
N ASP A 630 5.71 35.14 -4.30
CA ASP A 630 5.76 35.89 -5.55
C ASP A 630 4.90 37.19 -5.49
N LYS A 631 4.84 37.90 -6.62
CA LYS A 631 4.06 39.14 -6.77
C LYS A 631 2.54 38.94 -6.71
N HIS A 632 2.03 37.74 -7.01
CA HIS A 632 0.59 37.40 -6.93
C HIS A 632 0.19 36.97 -5.51
N GLY A 633 1.20 36.67 -4.69
CA GLY A 633 1.08 36.26 -3.30
C GLY A 633 0.98 34.75 -3.10
N TYR A 634 1.54 33.98 -4.03
CA TYR A 634 1.70 32.53 -3.95
C TYR A 634 3.00 32.19 -3.21
N VAL A 635 2.95 31.18 -2.33
CA VAL A 635 4.15 30.68 -1.62
C VAL A 635 5.04 29.97 -2.63
N ILE A 636 6.21 30.53 -2.94
CA ILE A 636 7.17 29.93 -3.88
C ILE A 636 8.33 29.22 -3.19
N GLN A 637 8.50 29.45 -1.88
CA GLN A 637 9.56 28.85 -1.10
C GLN A 637 9.13 28.66 0.35
N VAL A 638 9.44 27.49 0.90
CA VAL A 638 9.28 27.11 2.31
C VAL A 638 10.62 26.58 2.81
N ARG A 639 11.09 27.10 3.94
CA ARG A 639 12.30 26.60 4.61
C ARG A 639 11.99 26.31 6.07
N GLY A 640 12.05 25.04 6.44
CA GLY A 640 11.72 24.51 7.77
C GLY A 640 12.89 23.72 8.37
N SER A 641 12.57 22.68 9.14
CA SER A 641 13.55 21.67 9.57
C SER A 641 13.97 20.77 8.39
N GLU A 642 14.85 19.81 8.68
CA GLU A 642 15.11 18.64 7.82
C GLU A 642 13.78 18.02 7.34
N GLY A 643 13.70 17.69 6.05
CA GLY A 643 12.52 17.09 5.40
C GLY A 643 11.36 18.06 5.11
N ARG A 644 11.52 19.36 5.42
CA ARG A 644 10.43 20.36 5.35
C ARG A 644 10.79 21.58 4.52
N ASN A 645 11.58 21.38 3.46
CA ASN A 645 12.04 22.46 2.58
C ASN A 645 11.48 22.25 1.18
N PHE A 646 10.77 23.24 0.65
CA PHE A 646 10.09 23.11 -0.63
C PHE A 646 10.20 24.39 -1.46
N ASP A 647 10.42 24.24 -2.76
CA ASP A 647 10.26 25.30 -3.76
C ASP A 647 9.09 24.96 -4.68
N TYR A 648 8.35 25.98 -5.12
CA TYR A 648 7.09 25.83 -5.85
C TYR A 648 7.02 26.74 -7.08
N ASP A 649 6.55 26.15 -8.19
CA ASP A 649 6.22 26.85 -9.42
C ASP A 649 4.72 26.71 -9.73
N TYR A 650 4.12 27.83 -10.15
CA TYR A 650 2.70 27.91 -10.43
C TYR A 650 2.41 28.48 -11.83
N SER A 651 1.26 28.08 -12.37
CA SER A 651 0.64 28.80 -13.48
C SER A 651 0.14 30.19 -13.02
N PRO A 652 -0.15 31.12 -13.93
CA PRO A 652 -0.76 32.41 -13.59
C PRO A 652 -2.10 32.30 -12.82
N GLU A 653 -2.86 31.22 -13.05
CA GLU A 653 -4.12 30.89 -12.39
C GLU A 653 -3.89 30.29 -10.98
N GLY A 654 -2.66 29.92 -10.66
CA GLY A 654 -2.27 29.32 -9.38
C GLY A 654 -2.44 27.80 -9.35
N TRP A 655 -2.25 27.11 -10.49
CA TRP A 655 -2.11 25.65 -10.50
C TRP A 655 -0.65 25.25 -10.26
N LEU A 656 -0.42 24.22 -9.47
CA LEU A 656 0.89 23.79 -9.00
C LEU A 656 1.61 22.99 -10.08
N LEU A 657 2.39 23.69 -10.90
CA LEU A 657 3.10 23.09 -12.03
C LEU A 657 4.24 22.20 -11.54
N ARG A 658 4.95 22.63 -10.49
CA ARG A 658 6.06 21.88 -9.91
C ARG A 658 6.23 22.18 -8.44
N TRP A 659 6.56 21.16 -7.66
CA TRP A 659 7.22 21.32 -6.36
C TRP A 659 8.55 20.57 -6.36
N SER A 660 9.52 21.04 -5.59
CA SER A 660 10.83 20.38 -5.42
C SER A 660 11.32 20.52 -3.99
N ASP A 661 11.99 19.50 -3.46
CA ASP A 661 12.72 19.57 -2.19
C ASP A 661 14.10 20.22 -2.39
N LEU A 662 14.98 20.19 -1.39
CA LEU A 662 16.37 20.67 -1.52
C LEU A 662 17.36 19.59 -1.99
N ALA A 663 16.90 18.37 -2.23
CA ALA A 663 17.70 17.23 -2.63
C ALA A 663 17.32 16.78 -4.05
N HIS A 664 16.72 15.60 -4.18
CA HIS A 664 16.49 14.92 -5.45
C HIS A 664 15.02 14.88 -5.86
N THR A 665 14.10 15.23 -4.96
CA THR A 665 12.67 14.98 -5.14
C THR A 665 11.97 16.16 -5.78
N TRP A 666 11.14 15.87 -6.76
CA TRP A 666 10.20 16.83 -7.33
C TRP A 666 8.99 16.12 -7.92
N GLY A 667 7.87 16.84 -8.00
CA GLY A 667 6.65 16.40 -8.68
C GLY A 667 6.10 17.50 -9.56
N GLU A 668 5.62 17.15 -10.75
CA GLU A 668 5.03 18.05 -11.73
C GLU A 668 3.64 17.60 -12.16
N HIS A 669 2.83 18.58 -12.56
CA HIS A 669 1.49 18.36 -13.07
C HIS A 669 1.20 19.26 -14.28
N ASP A 670 0.56 18.68 -15.29
CA ASP A 670 -0.09 19.42 -16.37
C ASP A 670 -1.59 19.50 -16.09
N TYR A 671 -2.25 20.57 -16.55
CA TYR A 671 -3.64 20.86 -16.20
C TYR A 671 -4.50 21.16 -17.43
N ASP A 672 -5.79 20.83 -17.33
CA ASP A 672 -6.80 21.36 -18.24
C ASP A 672 -7.28 22.77 -17.84
N SER A 673 -8.15 23.37 -18.66
CA SER A 673 -8.69 24.72 -18.40
C SER A 673 -9.53 24.86 -17.12
N LYS A 674 -9.92 23.75 -16.47
CA LYS A 674 -10.68 23.73 -15.22
C LYS A 674 -9.79 23.51 -14.00
N GLY A 675 -8.48 23.35 -14.18
CA GLY A 675 -7.53 23.07 -13.12
C GLY A 675 -7.50 21.62 -12.69
N ARG A 676 -7.98 20.70 -13.54
CA ARG A 676 -7.83 19.26 -13.32
C ARG A 676 -6.53 18.77 -13.92
N VAL A 677 -5.84 17.88 -13.22
CA VAL A 677 -4.58 17.30 -13.68
C VAL A 677 -4.83 16.43 -14.89
N THR A 678 -4.14 16.67 -16.00
CA THR A 678 -4.18 15.79 -17.18
C THR A 678 -2.97 14.87 -17.23
N TYR A 679 -1.88 15.23 -16.56
CA TYR A 679 -0.68 14.42 -16.51
C TYR A 679 0.09 14.71 -15.22
N CYS A 680 0.64 13.68 -14.58
CA CYS A 680 1.53 13.78 -13.43
C CYS A 680 2.84 13.05 -13.71
N ARG A 681 3.94 13.55 -13.12
CA ARG A 681 5.27 12.94 -13.19
C ARG A 681 6.14 13.36 -12.01
N GLY A 682 6.96 12.45 -11.53
CA GLY A 682 7.93 12.67 -10.47
C GLY A 682 9.38 12.60 -10.95
N ALA A 683 10.28 13.00 -10.06
CA ALA A 683 11.71 12.80 -10.21
C ALA A 683 12.06 11.35 -10.54
N GLU A 684 13.14 11.15 -11.31
CA GLU A 684 13.63 9.83 -11.74
C GLU A 684 12.61 8.98 -12.53
N GLY A 685 11.55 9.61 -13.05
CA GLY A 685 10.53 8.96 -13.85
C GLY A 685 9.42 8.28 -13.04
N TYR A 686 9.39 8.47 -11.72
CA TYR A 686 8.36 7.92 -10.85
C TYR A 686 6.99 8.59 -11.06
N TRP A 687 5.93 7.88 -10.68
CA TRP A 687 4.54 8.36 -10.61
C TRP A 687 4.06 9.03 -11.90
N GLN A 688 4.46 8.48 -13.06
CA GLN A 688 3.93 8.93 -14.34
C GLN A 688 2.49 8.45 -14.50
N GLY A 689 1.59 9.37 -14.77
CA GLY A 689 0.18 9.06 -14.92
C GLY A 689 -0.54 10.04 -15.83
N HIS A 690 -1.52 9.56 -16.59
CA HIS A 690 -2.36 10.39 -17.45
C HIS A 690 -3.82 10.30 -17.02
N PHE A 691 -4.54 11.41 -17.10
CA PHE A 691 -5.95 11.49 -16.71
C PHE A 691 -6.81 12.02 -17.85
N GLU A 692 -7.93 11.35 -18.08
CA GLU A 692 -8.99 11.80 -18.99
C GLU A 692 -10.30 11.95 -18.20
N TYR A 693 -11.08 12.97 -18.53
CA TYR A 693 -12.35 13.26 -17.85
C TYR A 693 -13.48 13.37 -18.85
N ASP A 694 -14.51 12.55 -18.66
CA ASP A 694 -15.79 12.64 -19.36
C ASP A 694 -16.81 13.29 -18.42
N ASP A 695 -17.14 14.54 -18.71
CA ASP A 695 -18.10 15.33 -17.93
C ASP A 695 -19.56 14.95 -18.23
N ASP A 696 -19.84 14.38 -19.41
CA ASP A 696 -21.20 13.98 -19.80
C ASP A 696 -21.62 12.71 -19.05
N THR A 697 -20.68 11.80 -18.81
CA THR A 697 -20.92 10.55 -18.06
C THR A 697 -20.44 10.60 -16.62
N LEU A 698 -19.82 11.70 -16.18
CA LEU A 698 -19.16 11.82 -14.88
C LEU A 698 -18.17 10.67 -14.64
N THR A 699 -17.34 10.40 -15.65
CA THR A 699 -16.32 9.34 -15.58
C THR A 699 -14.93 9.95 -15.62
N SER A 700 -14.05 9.50 -14.72
CA SER A 700 -12.62 9.79 -14.77
C SER A 700 -11.86 8.53 -15.17
N HIS A 701 -10.89 8.66 -16.07
CA HIS A 701 -9.97 7.60 -16.46
C HIS A 701 -8.57 7.93 -15.98
N TYR A 702 -7.93 6.99 -15.30
CA TYR A 702 -6.54 7.09 -14.85
C TYR A 702 -5.71 6.03 -15.56
N HIS A 703 -4.74 6.48 -16.35
CA HIS A 703 -3.80 5.67 -17.09
C HIS A 703 -2.51 5.60 -16.27
N SER A 704 -2.26 4.45 -15.64
CA SER A 704 -1.13 4.28 -14.73
C SER A 704 0.21 4.15 -15.47
N GLY A 705 1.30 4.50 -14.79
CA GLY A 705 2.67 4.38 -15.30
C GLY A 705 3.12 2.94 -15.60
N PHE A 706 2.45 1.93 -15.05
CA PHE A 706 2.68 0.51 -15.36
C PHE A 706 1.89 -0.01 -16.57
N GLY A 707 1.07 0.85 -17.18
CA GLY A 707 0.09 0.43 -18.18
C GLY A 707 -1.19 -0.09 -17.55
N GLY A 708 -2.31 0.14 -18.23
CA GLY A 708 -3.65 -0.16 -17.74
C GLY A 708 -4.44 1.10 -17.38
N VAL A 709 -5.76 1.00 -17.54
CA VAL A 709 -6.69 2.12 -17.34
C VAL A 709 -7.65 1.77 -16.21
N PHE A 710 -7.64 2.58 -15.16
CA PHE A 710 -8.68 2.59 -14.15
C PHE A 710 -9.78 3.54 -14.60
N SER A 711 -11.05 3.19 -14.37
CA SER A 711 -12.17 4.12 -14.60
C SER A 711 -13.02 4.27 -13.36
N TYR A 712 -13.42 5.50 -13.06
CA TYR A 712 -14.18 5.87 -11.88
C TYR A 712 -15.44 6.61 -12.33
N VAL A 713 -16.61 6.02 -12.10
CA VAL A 713 -17.90 6.69 -12.34
C VAL A 713 -18.35 7.32 -11.03
N ARG A 714 -18.72 8.60 -11.07
CA ARG A 714 -19.16 9.35 -9.89
C ARG A 714 -20.60 9.86 -10.03
N ASP A 715 -21.20 10.20 -8.90
CA ASP A 715 -22.45 10.96 -8.87
C ASP A 715 -22.19 12.48 -9.02
N ALA A 716 -23.25 13.28 -9.06
CA ALA A 716 -23.16 14.74 -9.14
C ALA A 716 -22.53 15.41 -7.90
N ARG A 717 -22.32 14.66 -6.81
CA ARG A 717 -21.65 15.10 -5.57
C ARG A 717 -20.19 14.61 -5.50
N ASN A 718 -19.68 14.01 -6.59
CA ASN A 718 -18.36 13.39 -6.70
C ASN A 718 -18.15 12.14 -5.83
N ASN A 719 -19.21 11.49 -5.34
CA ASN A 719 -19.07 10.15 -4.74
C ASN A 719 -18.78 9.13 -5.83
N ILE A 720 -17.72 8.33 -5.65
CA ILE A 720 -17.42 7.24 -6.59
C ILE A 720 -18.49 6.15 -6.43
N LEU A 721 -19.24 5.86 -7.49
CA LEU A 721 -20.27 4.81 -7.53
C LEU A 721 -19.72 3.49 -8.07
N LEU A 722 -18.73 3.56 -8.97
CA LEU A 722 -18.11 2.41 -9.60
C LEU A 722 -16.63 2.68 -9.82
N LYS A 723 -15.78 1.76 -9.35
CA LYS A 723 -14.37 1.66 -9.73
C LYS A 723 -14.20 0.45 -10.64
N ARG A 724 -13.54 0.65 -11.78
CA ARG A 724 -13.13 -0.44 -12.67
C ARG A 724 -11.62 -0.47 -12.75
N THR A 725 -11.03 -1.64 -12.53
CA THR A 725 -9.60 -1.90 -12.67
C THR A 725 -9.22 -2.27 -14.11
N PRO A 726 -7.93 -2.20 -14.49
CA PRO A 726 -7.50 -2.51 -15.86
C PRO A 726 -7.88 -3.93 -16.35
N ASP A 727 -8.00 -4.89 -15.44
CA ASP A 727 -8.45 -6.27 -15.70
C ASP A 727 -9.98 -6.42 -15.79
N GLY A 728 -10.71 -5.30 -15.75
CA GLY A 728 -12.17 -5.23 -15.80
C GLY A 728 -12.87 -5.63 -14.51
N GLY A 729 -12.14 -5.82 -13.40
CA GLY A 729 -12.73 -5.96 -12.07
C GLY A 729 -13.55 -4.71 -11.71
N GLU A 730 -14.76 -4.91 -11.22
CA GLU A 730 -15.67 -3.82 -10.86
C GLU A 730 -15.96 -3.82 -9.35
N THR A 731 -15.66 -2.72 -8.68
CA THR A 731 -16.10 -2.47 -7.31
C THR A 731 -17.22 -1.43 -7.34
N ARG A 732 -18.40 -1.78 -6.82
CA ARG A 732 -19.56 -0.89 -6.74
C ARG A 732 -19.69 -0.34 -5.33
N LEU A 733 -20.00 0.95 -5.21
CA LEU A 733 -20.05 1.68 -3.95
C LEU A 733 -21.43 2.36 -3.84
N GLU A 734 -22.09 2.17 -2.70
CA GLU A 734 -23.41 2.72 -2.40
C GLU A 734 -23.29 3.77 -1.28
N TRP A 735 -23.91 4.94 -1.48
CA TRP A 735 -23.79 6.09 -0.58
C TRP A 735 -25.16 6.61 -0.14
N VAL A 736 -25.26 7.02 1.13
CA VAL A 736 -26.41 7.75 1.70
C VAL A 736 -25.86 8.93 2.48
N ASP A 737 -26.38 10.14 2.24
CA ASP A 737 -25.93 11.37 2.90
C ASP A 737 -24.40 11.54 2.93
N ASN A 738 -23.75 11.21 1.82
CA ASN A 738 -22.30 11.29 1.63
C ASN A 738 -21.48 10.29 2.48
N GLN A 739 -22.11 9.24 2.98
CA GLN A 739 -21.47 8.16 3.74
C GLN A 739 -21.61 6.83 2.99
N LEU A 740 -20.51 6.07 2.92
CA LEU A 740 -20.50 4.74 2.30
C LEU A 740 -21.32 3.77 3.18
N VAL A 741 -22.36 3.18 2.59
CA VAL A 741 -23.27 2.23 3.26
C VAL A 741 -23.11 0.79 2.75
N ALA A 742 -22.57 0.59 1.56
CA ALA A 742 -22.17 -0.74 1.09
C ALA A 742 -21.10 -0.66 0.00
N GLU A 743 -20.30 -1.71 -0.10
CA GLU A 743 -19.43 -1.96 -1.23
C GLU A 743 -19.64 -3.39 -1.75
N THR A 744 -19.53 -3.58 -3.06
CA THR A 744 -19.56 -4.90 -3.70
C THR A 744 -18.29 -5.09 -4.49
N ASP A 745 -17.53 -6.13 -4.16
CA ASP A 745 -16.25 -6.46 -4.80
C ASP A 745 -16.44 -7.06 -6.21
N PRO A 746 -15.36 -7.24 -6.99
CA PRO A 746 -15.43 -7.82 -8.34
C PRO A 746 -15.94 -9.26 -8.42
N LEU A 747 -15.97 -9.99 -7.31
CA LEU A 747 -16.50 -11.36 -7.20
C LEU A 747 -17.99 -11.37 -6.82
N GLY A 748 -18.59 -10.20 -6.56
CA GLY A 748 -19.97 -10.04 -6.12
C GLY A 748 -20.16 -10.13 -4.61
N GLY A 749 -19.07 -10.23 -3.83
CA GLY A 749 -19.12 -10.18 -2.38
C GLY A 749 -19.52 -8.78 -1.91
N ARG A 750 -20.58 -8.69 -1.11
CA ARG A 750 -21.13 -7.41 -0.63
C ARG A 750 -20.84 -7.20 0.85
N THR A 751 -20.15 -6.12 1.16
CA THR A 751 -19.90 -5.63 2.53
C THR A 751 -20.86 -4.49 2.84
N VAL A 752 -21.49 -4.49 4.02
CA VAL A 752 -22.51 -3.50 4.43
C VAL A 752 -22.09 -2.78 5.70
N TYR A 753 -22.25 -1.47 5.73
CA TYR A 753 -21.91 -0.60 6.85
C TYR A 753 -23.16 0.01 7.47
N GLN A 754 -23.30 -0.10 8.79
CA GLN A 754 -24.26 0.67 9.57
C GLN A 754 -23.53 1.76 10.35
N ARG A 755 -24.14 2.93 10.52
CA ARG A 755 -23.51 4.09 11.15
C ARG A 755 -24.44 4.77 12.15
N ASN A 756 -23.84 5.44 13.15
CA ASN A 756 -24.55 6.30 14.11
C ASN A 756 -24.62 7.76 13.60
N ASP A 757 -25.23 8.65 14.39
CA ASP A 757 -25.38 10.08 14.06
C ASP A 757 -24.05 10.86 14.03
N TRP A 758 -22.96 10.28 14.55
CA TRP A 758 -21.59 10.80 14.41
C TRP A 758 -20.93 10.33 13.11
N GLY A 759 -21.61 9.53 12.30
CA GLY A 759 -21.08 8.94 11.06
C GLY A 759 -20.12 7.76 11.32
N GLN A 760 -20.00 7.30 12.56
CA GLN A 760 -19.11 6.22 12.94
C GLN A 760 -19.75 4.86 12.63
N VAL A 761 -18.95 3.90 12.20
CA VAL A 761 -19.42 2.55 11.88
C VAL A 761 -19.81 1.81 13.16
N THR A 762 -21.07 1.37 13.26
CA THR A 762 -21.61 0.56 14.37
C THR A 762 -21.69 -0.93 14.03
N SER A 763 -21.73 -1.28 12.74
CA SER A 763 -21.76 -2.67 12.27
C SER A 763 -21.10 -2.79 10.89
N VAL A 764 -20.30 -3.83 10.69
CA VAL A 764 -19.78 -4.24 9.37
C VAL A 764 -20.18 -5.68 9.11
N THR A 765 -21.02 -5.91 8.11
CA THR A 765 -21.39 -7.26 7.67
C THR A 765 -20.61 -7.62 6.41
N LEU A 766 -19.79 -8.67 6.50
CA LEU A 766 -18.96 -9.19 5.43
C LEU A 766 -19.77 -10.05 4.42
N PRO A 767 -19.21 -10.38 3.24
CA PRO A 767 -19.92 -11.15 2.22
C PRO A 767 -20.43 -12.54 2.66
N ASP A 768 -19.78 -13.16 3.64
CA ASP A 768 -20.16 -14.46 4.21
C ASP A 768 -21.22 -14.36 5.32
N GLY A 769 -21.64 -13.14 5.67
CA GLY A 769 -22.58 -12.83 6.74
C GLY A 769 -21.93 -12.62 8.12
N ALA A 770 -20.62 -12.85 8.26
CA ALA A 770 -19.89 -12.53 9.47
C ALA A 770 -20.02 -11.03 9.78
N THR A 771 -20.31 -10.69 11.03
CA THR A 771 -20.63 -9.31 11.40
C THR A 771 -19.78 -8.84 12.57
N HIS A 772 -19.12 -7.70 12.39
CA HIS A 772 -18.41 -6.97 13.43
C HIS A 772 -19.33 -5.91 14.04
N HIS A 773 -19.31 -5.75 15.36
CA HIS A 773 -20.10 -4.74 16.06
C HIS A 773 -19.23 -3.77 16.86
N TYR A 774 -19.64 -2.50 16.87
CA TYR A 774 -18.96 -1.41 17.56
C TYR A 774 -19.98 -0.62 18.38
N ALA A 775 -19.78 -0.57 19.70
CA ALA A 775 -20.61 0.21 20.61
C ALA A 775 -19.90 1.51 20.98
N TYR A 776 -20.63 2.62 21.01
CA TYR A 776 -20.11 3.95 21.34
C TYR A 776 -20.95 4.61 22.44
N ASP A 777 -20.35 5.53 23.18
CA ASP A 777 -21.08 6.43 24.08
C ASP A 777 -21.71 7.62 23.32
N ASP A 778 -22.48 8.45 24.04
CA ASP A 778 -23.12 9.65 23.46
C ASP A 778 -22.10 10.69 22.92
N ASN A 779 -20.85 10.61 23.37
CA ASN A 779 -19.76 11.47 22.92
C ASN A 779 -18.98 10.88 21.73
N GLY A 780 -19.43 9.77 21.15
CA GLY A 780 -18.79 9.12 20.01
C GLY A 780 -17.53 8.33 20.36
N GLN A 781 -17.36 7.89 21.61
CA GLN A 781 -16.18 7.14 22.05
C GLN A 781 -16.46 5.65 22.09
N LEU A 782 -15.55 4.84 21.55
CA LEU A 782 -15.70 3.38 21.51
C LEU A 782 -15.73 2.80 22.93
N LEU A 783 -16.81 2.07 23.24
CA LEU A 783 -17.08 1.36 24.49
C LEU A 783 -16.85 -0.15 24.37
N ALA A 784 -17.16 -0.73 23.20
CA ALA A 784 -16.92 -2.15 22.95
C ALA A 784 -16.72 -2.44 21.47
N TYR A 785 -15.94 -3.48 21.20
CA TYR A 785 -15.84 -4.13 19.90
C TYR A 785 -16.16 -5.61 20.07
N THR A 786 -17.02 -6.15 19.20
CA THR A 786 -17.37 -7.57 19.18
C THR A 786 -17.03 -8.14 17.81
N ASP A 787 -16.23 -9.20 17.78
CA ASP A 787 -15.92 -9.92 16.55
C ASP A 787 -17.10 -10.82 16.12
N PRO A 788 -17.05 -11.41 14.90
CA PRO A 788 -18.11 -12.29 14.42
C PRO A 788 -18.31 -13.59 15.22
N LEU A 789 -17.35 -13.97 16.07
CA LEU A 789 -17.44 -15.16 16.94
C LEU A 789 -18.04 -14.83 18.32
N GLY A 790 -18.31 -13.56 18.60
CA GLY A 790 -18.85 -13.09 19.87
C GLY A 790 -17.78 -12.76 20.91
N SER A 791 -16.49 -12.77 20.54
CA SER A 791 -15.41 -12.30 21.42
C SER A 791 -15.52 -10.78 21.56
N GLU A 792 -15.50 -10.28 22.78
CA GLU A 792 -15.75 -8.87 23.08
C GLU A 792 -14.58 -8.22 23.80
N TRP A 793 -14.15 -7.06 23.28
CA TRP A 793 -13.24 -6.14 23.95
C TRP A 793 -14.05 -4.99 24.52
N ARG A 794 -13.88 -4.69 25.81
CA ARG A 794 -14.60 -3.60 26.50
C ARG A 794 -13.64 -2.53 26.98
N TYR A 795 -14.06 -1.27 26.82
CA TYR A 795 -13.29 -0.09 27.18
C TYR A 795 -14.10 0.75 28.17
N GLN A 796 -13.61 0.88 29.40
CA GLN A 796 -14.17 1.86 30.34
C GLN A 796 -13.40 3.17 30.23
N ARG A 797 -14.13 4.29 30.31
CA ARG A 797 -13.57 5.63 30.14
C ARG A 797 -13.92 6.54 31.31
N ASN A 798 -13.04 7.50 31.59
CA ASN A 798 -13.35 8.59 32.53
C ASN A 798 -14.18 9.69 31.85
N ALA A 799 -14.61 10.71 32.61
CA ALA A 799 -15.38 11.85 32.07
C ALA A 799 -14.60 12.68 31.02
N ALA A 800 -13.27 12.61 31.07
CA ALA A 800 -12.35 13.18 30.11
C ALA A 800 -12.27 12.37 28.80
N GLY A 801 -12.87 11.18 28.77
CA GLY A 801 -12.95 10.29 27.62
C GLY A 801 -11.75 9.39 27.39
N GLN A 802 -10.84 9.33 28.36
CA GLN A 802 -9.62 8.52 28.32
C GLN A 802 -9.93 7.10 28.83
N VAL A 803 -9.31 6.09 28.23
CA VAL A 803 -9.51 4.68 28.63
C VAL A 803 -8.87 4.44 29.98
N ILE A 804 -9.65 4.07 31.00
CA ILE A 804 -9.18 3.72 32.34
C ILE A 804 -9.11 2.21 32.58
N GLU A 805 -9.82 1.43 31.77
CA GLU A 805 -9.81 -0.02 31.83
C GLU A 805 -10.04 -0.62 30.45
N VAL A 806 -9.25 -1.63 30.09
CA VAL A 806 -9.47 -2.48 28.91
C VAL A 806 -9.66 -3.90 29.40
N ASN A 807 -10.72 -4.55 28.94
CA ASN A 807 -10.93 -5.99 29.12
C ASN A 807 -10.91 -6.66 27.76
N ASP A 808 -10.18 -7.76 27.64
CA ASP A 808 -10.21 -8.59 26.45
C ASP A 808 -11.18 -9.80 26.62
N PRO A 809 -11.39 -10.58 25.56
CA PRO A 809 -12.29 -11.74 25.61
C PRO A 809 -11.82 -12.86 26.57
N GLU A 810 -10.54 -12.90 26.93
CA GLU A 810 -9.95 -13.88 27.84
C GLU A 810 -10.08 -13.47 29.32
N GLY A 811 -10.63 -12.28 29.58
CA GLY A 811 -10.79 -11.72 30.92
C GLY A 811 -9.49 -11.09 31.47
N ARG A 812 -8.50 -10.83 30.62
CA ARG A 812 -7.32 -10.04 30.99
C ARG A 812 -7.70 -8.57 31.08
N GLU A 813 -7.15 -7.87 32.07
CA GLU A 813 -7.45 -6.48 32.34
C GLU A 813 -6.20 -5.60 32.30
N TRP A 814 -6.34 -4.40 31.74
CA TRP A 814 -5.36 -3.33 31.83
C TRP A 814 -6.01 -2.15 32.53
N LEU A 815 -5.37 -1.63 33.57
CA LEU A 815 -5.85 -0.45 34.31
C LEU A 815 -4.95 0.74 34.03
N TYR A 816 -5.55 1.85 33.64
CA TYR A 816 -4.86 3.08 33.31
C TYR A 816 -5.29 4.21 34.24
N ARG A 817 -4.34 5.05 34.63
CA ARG A 817 -4.64 6.32 35.32
C ARG A 817 -3.91 7.45 34.63
N TYR A 818 -4.48 8.63 34.70
CA TYR A 818 -3.97 9.84 34.06
C TYR A 818 -3.82 10.97 35.08
N GLU A 819 -2.88 11.86 34.83
CA GLU A 819 -2.76 13.14 35.52
C GLU A 819 -3.89 14.09 35.10
N GLU A 820 -4.07 15.20 35.83
CA GLU A 820 -5.06 16.24 35.49
C GLU A 820 -4.80 16.86 34.10
N THR A 821 -3.54 16.88 33.67
CA THR A 821 -3.09 17.29 32.33
C THR A 821 -3.42 16.29 31.24
N GLY A 822 -4.00 15.13 31.57
CA GLY A 822 -4.34 14.08 30.61
C GLY A 822 -3.17 13.16 30.24
N LEU A 823 -1.97 13.38 30.78
CA LEU A 823 -0.83 12.49 30.58
C LEU A 823 -1.00 11.18 31.35
N LEU A 824 -0.59 10.06 30.76
CA LEU A 824 -0.68 8.73 31.39
C LEU A 824 0.20 8.69 32.64
N SER A 825 -0.36 8.45 33.82
CA SER A 825 0.38 8.39 35.09
C SER A 825 0.77 6.97 35.48
N THR A 826 -0.12 5.99 35.29
CA THR A 826 0.13 4.60 35.66
C THR A 826 -0.54 3.60 34.73
N VAL A 827 0.09 2.45 34.54
CA VAL A 827 -0.49 1.26 33.89
C VAL A 827 -0.32 0.06 34.82
N ILE A 828 -1.37 -0.72 35.02
CA ILE A 828 -1.29 -2.08 35.58
C ILE A 828 -1.66 -3.04 34.46
N ALA A 829 -0.72 -3.89 34.07
CA ALA A 829 -0.93 -4.92 33.06
C ALA A 829 -1.61 -6.17 33.67
N PRO A 830 -2.11 -7.12 32.85
CA PRO A 830 -2.80 -8.31 33.35
C PRO A 830 -1.97 -9.21 34.28
N ASP A 831 -0.64 -9.12 34.19
CA ASP A 831 0.31 -9.80 35.08
C ASP A 831 0.45 -9.12 36.45
N GLY A 832 -0.25 -8.01 36.67
CA GLY A 832 -0.20 -7.19 37.89
C GLY A 832 1.00 -6.22 37.95
N VAL A 833 1.85 -6.16 36.92
CA VAL A 833 3.01 -5.28 36.90
C VAL A 833 2.57 -3.83 36.75
N LEU A 834 2.97 -3.01 37.73
CA LEU A 834 2.69 -1.58 37.74
C LEU A 834 3.83 -0.79 37.10
N GLN A 835 3.48 0.07 36.17
CA GLN A 835 4.35 1.08 35.58
C GLN A 835 3.88 2.48 35.99
N ARG A 836 4.81 3.37 36.32
CA ARG A 836 4.57 4.77 36.68
C ARG A 836 5.35 5.69 35.76
N TYR A 837 4.66 6.68 35.22
CA TYR A 837 5.19 7.63 34.25
C TYR A 837 5.22 9.01 34.90
N HIS A 838 6.32 9.72 34.72
CA HIS A 838 6.48 11.09 35.21
C HIS A 838 7.00 11.99 34.11
N TYR A 839 6.44 13.20 34.05
CA TYR A 839 6.72 14.15 33.00
C TYR A 839 7.32 15.43 33.58
N ASN A 840 8.07 16.14 32.75
CA ASN A 840 8.46 17.51 33.07
C ASN A 840 7.33 18.49 32.73
N ARG A 841 7.50 19.78 33.06
CA ARG A 841 6.52 20.83 32.78
C ARG A 841 6.16 21.04 31.29
N ARG A 842 6.97 20.52 30.37
CA ARG A 842 6.72 20.58 28.91
C ARG A 842 5.92 19.37 28.42
N GLY A 843 5.62 18.42 29.31
CA GLY A 843 4.94 17.16 28.99
C GLY A 843 5.84 16.08 28.43
N LEU A 844 7.17 16.23 28.52
CA LEU A 844 8.12 15.20 28.07
C LEU A 844 8.38 14.21 29.21
N LEU A 845 8.39 12.91 28.91
CA LEU A 845 8.67 11.84 29.87
C LEU A 845 10.07 12.03 30.47
N ASN A 846 10.16 12.30 31.77
CA ASN A 846 11.44 12.49 32.46
C ASN A 846 11.85 11.30 33.33
N ARG A 847 10.88 10.44 33.70
CA ARG A 847 11.13 9.25 34.51
C ARG A 847 10.05 8.19 34.28
N LEU A 848 10.50 6.94 34.13
CA LEU A 848 9.67 5.74 34.03
C LEU A 848 10.08 4.77 35.14
N GLU A 849 9.14 4.33 35.95
CA GLU A 849 9.32 3.27 36.94
C GLU A 849 8.48 2.07 36.54
N ARG A 850 9.03 0.86 36.68
CA ARG A 850 8.32 -0.39 36.49
C ARG A 850 8.62 -1.27 37.71
N ASP A 851 7.59 -1.88 38.28
CA ASP A 851 7.79 -2.83 39.38
C ASP A 851 8.74 -3.96 38.92
N ASN A 852 9.67 -4.34 39.80
CA ASN A 852 10.74 -5.32 39.53
C ASN A 852 11.74 -4.92 38.43
N ALA A 853 11.80 -3.65 38.03
CA ALA A 853 12.83 -3.14 37.13
C ALA A 853 13.38 -1.80 37.63
N PRO A 854 14.62 -1.43 37.26
CA PRO A 854 15.14 -0.14 37.66
C PRO A 854 14.48 1.04 36.94
N ALA A 855 14.43 2.18 37.63
CA ALA A 855 13.87 3.40 37.06
C ALA A 855 14.76 3.95 35.92
N VAL A 856 14.12 4.39 34.85
CA VAL A 856 14.75 5.05 33.70
C VAL A 856 14.48 6.55 33.81
N MET A 857 15.50 7.39 33.68
CA MET A 857 15.36 8.85 33.66
C MET A 857 15.84 9.44 32.33
N PHE A 858 15.17 10.48 31.87
CA PHE A 858 15.45 11.14 30.59
C PHE A 858 15.73 12.64 30.80
N ARG A 859 16.68 13.18 30.05
CA ARG A 859 17.00 14.62 30.03
C ARG A 859 16.91 15.17 28.63
N TYR A 860 16.45 16.41 28.52
CA TYR A 860 16.20 17.08 27.24
C TYR A 860 16.87 18.47 27.22
N ASP A 861 17.20 18.95 26.03
CA ASP A 861 17.64 20.34 25.84
C ASP A 861 16.46 21.32 25.66
N ASP A 862 16.76 22.58 25.33
CA ASP A 862 15.75 23.63 25.11
C ASP A 862 14.97 23.51 23.79
N LEU A 863 15.40 22.61 22.90
CA LEU A 863 14.70 22.24 21.67
C LEU A 863 13.90 20.94 21.84
N ASP A 864 13.75 20.47 23.07
CA ASP A 864 13.01 19.24 23.44
C ASP A 864 13.63 17.94 22.89
N ARG A 865 14.93 17.97 22.54
CA ARG A 865 15.67 16.79 22.06
C ARG A 865 16.26 16.00 23.23
N LEU A 866 16.19 14.66 23.17
CA LEU A 866 16.75 13.78 24.19
C LEU A 866 18.28 13.92 24.23
N THR A 867 18.86 14.26 25.37
CA THR A 867 20.32 14.43 25.55
C THR A 867 20.94 13.36 26.40
N GLU A 868 20.21 12.82 27.40
CA GLU A 868 20.70 11.75 28.25
C GLU A 868 19.59 10.78 28.68
N ARG A 869 19.96 9.50 28.85
CA ARG A 869 19.15 8.45 29.46
C ARG A 869 19.96 7.81 30.58
N HIS A 870 19.36 7.69 31.77
CA HIS A 870 19.99 7.12 32.98
C HIS A 870 19.20 5.91 33.44
N ILE A 871 19.86 4.78 33.67
CA ILE A 871 19.26 3.59 34.27
C ILE A 871 20.08 3.21 35.50
N ALA A 872 19.44 3.17 36.67
CA ALA A 872 20.12 2.79 37.92
C ALA A 872 20.24 1.27 37.99
N HIS A 873 21.42 0.72 38.26
CA HIS A 873 21.60 -0.71 38.52
C HIS A 873 22.41 -0.91 39.80
N GLU A 874 22.46 -2.14 40.31
CA GLU A 874 23.28 -2.47 41.49
C GLU A 874 24.77 -2.14 41.28
N ALA A 875 25.26 -2.23 40.04
CA ALA A 875 26.64 -1.94 39.66
C ALA A 875 26.95 -0.44 39.43
N GLY A 876 25.95 0.45 39.44
CA GLY A 876 26.11 1.88 39.15
C GLY A 876 25.01 2.43 38.25
N VAL A 877 25.16 3.67 37.78
CA VAL A 877 24.22 4.31 36.84
C VAL A 877 24.75 4.18 35.42
N GLN A 878 24.00 3.50 34.56
CA GLN A 878 24.25 3.46 33.13
C GLN A 878 23.75 4.76 32.49
N VAL A 879 24.60 5.43 31.71
CA VAL A 879 24.29 6.71 31.07
C VAL A 879 24.57 6.63 29.58
N ARG A 880 23.54 6.82 28.76
CA ARG A 880 23.67 7.07 27.31
C ARG A 880 23.48 8.54 27.02
N ARG A 881 24.28 9.09 26.10
CA ARG A 881 24.20 10.51 25.70
C ARG A 881 24.02 10.67 24.20
N TRP A 882 23.26 11.68 23.81
CA TRP A 882 23.05 12.10 22.43
C TRP A 882 23.55 13.53 22.25
N GLU A 883 24.36 13.76 21.22
CA GLU A 883 24.89 15.06 20.86
C GLU A 883 24.36 15.48 19.48
N TYR A 884 24.02 16.76 19.32
CA TYR A 884 23.37 17.30 18.13
C TYR A 884 24.16 18.48 17.56
N ASP A 885 24.19 18.57 16.23
CA ASP A 885 24.78 19.71 15.53
C ASP A 885 23.77 20.85 15.39
N GLY A 886 24.00 21.93 16.14
CA GLY A 886 23.18 23.14 16.07
C GLY A 886 21.69 22.87 16.35
N VAL A 887 20.85 23.15 15.36
CA VAL A 887 19.37 23.09 15.45
C VAL A 887 18.75 21.86 14.78
N ARG A 888 19.56 20.91 14.29
CA ARG A 888 19.10 19.65 13.69
C ARG A 888 18.28 18.82 14.68
N GLU A 889 17.31 18.06 14.18
CA GLU A 889 16.48 17.20 15.03
C GLU A 889 17.15 15.85 15.27
N SER A 890 17.94 15.38 14.31
CA SER A 890 18.69 14.12 14.38
C SER A 890 20.03 14.24 15.13
N PRO A 891 20.42 13.23 15.94
CA PRO A 891 21.68 13.25 16.68
C PRO A 891 22.88 13.05 15.77
N SER A 892 23.88 13.92 15.86
CA SER A 892 25.18 13.78 15.18
C SER A 892 26.05 12.66 15.77
N LYS A 893 25.79 12.29 17.04
CA LYS A 893 26.60 11.34 17.79
C LYS A 893 25.81 10.75 18.97
N VAL A 894 26.05 9.48 19.24
CA VAL A 894 25.60 8.77 20.45
C VAL A 894 26.82 8.24 21.21
N VAL A 895 26.86 8.48 22.52
CA VAL A 895 27.85 7.89 23.44
C VAL A 895 27.14 6.86 24.30
N TYR A 896 27.58 5.61 24.23
CA TYR A 896 26.99 4.47 24.93
C TYR A 896 27.46 4.40 26.38
N GLU A 897 26.81 3.50 27.12
CA GLU A 897 27.02 3.27 28.54
C GLU A 897 28.45 2.88 28.91
N ASP A 898 29.19 2.24 27.99
CA ASP A 898 30.59 1.83 28.15
C ASP A 898 31.60 2.91 27.70
N GLY A 899 31.11 4.05 27.20
CA GLY A 899 31.92 5.15 26.69
C GLY A 899 32.29 5.05 25.20
N SER A 900 31.90 3.97 24.52
CA SER A 900 32.01 3.88 23.06
C SER A 900 31.09 4.90 22.38
N GLU A 901 31.36 5.24 21.12
CA GLU A 901 30.60 6.26 20.40
C GLU A 901 30.30 5.86 18.96
N THR A 902 29.08 6.19 18.50
CA THR A 902 28.68 6.11 17.08
C THR A 902 28.40 7.51 16.57
N ARG A 903 28.82 7.80 15.34
CA ARG A 903 28.65 9.11 14.67
C ARG A 903 27.79 8.96 13.43
N PHE A 904 26.96 9.97 13.16
CA PHE A 904 25.98 9.97 12.08
C PHE A 904 26.17 11.18 11.18
N GLY A 905 26.11 10.96 9.87
CA GLY A 905 26.08 12.00 8.85
C GLY A 905 24.71 12.05 8.16
N TYR A 906 24.22 13.25 7.86
CA TYR A 906 22.91 13.45 7.24
C TYR A 906 22.99 14.43 6.07
N ASP A 907 22.12 14.24 5.07
CA ASP A 907 21.92 15.24 4.03
C ASP A 907 21.02 16.41 4.52
N VAL A 908 20.46 17.19 3.58
CA VAL A 908 19.59 18.34 3.88
C VAL A 908 18.15 17.95 4.19
N GLU A 909 17.69 16.81 3.68
CA GLU A 909 16.35 16.26 3.95
C GLU A 909 16.33 15.43 5.25
N GLY A 910 17.51 15.07 5.77
CA GLY A 910 17.65 14.33 7.02
C GLY A 910 17.90 12.84 6.82
N ASN A 911 18.18 12.41 5.58
CA ASN A 911 18.53 11.02 5.29
C ASN A 911 19.92 10.71 5.82
N LEU A 912 20.09 9.51 6.39
CA LEU A 912 21.33 9.07 7.01
C LEU A 912 22.38 8.70 5.94
N THR A 913 23.33 9.59 5.67
CA THR A 913 24.35 9.39 4.61
C THR A 913 25.60 8.63 5.06
N ALA A 914 25.84 8.55 6.37
CA ALA A 914 26.95 7.78 6.91
C ALA A 914 26.73 7.40 8.37
N VAL A 915 27.24 6.22 8.75
CA VAL A 915 27.37 5.79 10.15
C VAL A 915 28.83 5.42 10.38
N THR A 916 29.44 5.92 11.45
CA THR A 916 30.74 5.43 11.94
C THR A 916 30.52 4.81 13.30
N ASP A 917 30.72 3.50 13.40
CA ASP A 917 30.50 2.73 14.62
C ASP A 917 31.57 2.97 15.70
N ALA A 918 31.41 2.30 16.84
CA ALA A 918 32.35 2.34 17.95
C ALA A 918 33.76 1.84 17.62
N LEU A 919 33.91 1.00 16.60
CA LEU A 919 35.18 0.45 16.13
C LEU A 919 35.86 1.34 15.08
N GLY A 920 35.21 2.45 14.68
CA GLY A 920 35.68 3.36 13.64
C GLY A 920 35.39 2.86 12.23
N GLN A 921 34.60 1.81 12.08
CA GLN A 921 34.14 1.30 10.79
C GLN A 921 33.06 2.23 10.24
N ARG A 922 33.12 2.52 8.94
CA ARG A 922 32.26 3.52 8.32
C ARG A 922 31.41 2.94 7.21
N TYR A 923 30.10 3.03 7.39
CA TYR A 923 29.07 2.74 6.41
C TYR A 923 28.69 4.04 5.68
N GLN A 924 28.38 3.94 4.39
CA GLN A 924 27.95 5.06 3.56
C GLN A 924 26.65 4.72 2.84
N PHE A 925 25.76 5.71 2.72
CA PHE A 925 24.46 5.54 2.09
C PHE A 925 24.24 6.66 1.09
N ARG A 926 23.66 6.32 -0.07
CA ARG A 926 23.28 7.27 -1.12
C ARG A 926 21.79 7.16 -1.38
N TYR A 927 21.12 8.30 -1.40
CA TYR A 927 19.68 8.40 -1.66
C TYR A 927 19.42 9.04 -3.03
N GLY A 928 18.29 8.68 -3.63
CA GLY A 928 17.74 9.27 -4.84
C GLY A 928 16.51 10.11 -4.53
N ALA A 929 15.69 10.32 -5.55
CA ALA A 929 14.39 10.96 -5.38
C ALA A 929 13.46 10.20 -4.41
N PHE A 930 12.60 10.96 -3.72
CA PHE A 930 11.64 10.46 -2.73
C PHE A 930 12.30 9.70 -1.57
N ASP A 931 13.52 10.09 -1.22
CA ASP A 931 14.31 9.50 -0.13
C ASP A 931 14.52 7.98 -0.27
N ASN A 932 14.48 7.48 -1.51
CA ASN A 932 14.77 6.09 -1.83
C ASN A 932 16.27 5.82 -1.66
N LEU A 933 16.63 4.85 -0.82
CA LEU A 933 18.01 4.40 -0.65
C LEU A 933 18.50 3.74 -1.92
N LEU A 934 19.45 4.33 -2.65
CA LEU A 934 19.98 3.77 -3.89
C LEU A 934 21.19 2.86 -3.66
N GLU A 935 22.05 3.18 -2.70
CA GLU A 935 23.27 2.43 -2.42
C GLU A 935 23.60 2.41 -0.94
N ALA A 936 24.07 1.26 -0.45
CA ALA A 936 24.68 1.09 0.86
C ALA A 936 26.07 0.47 0.68
N THR A 937 27.10 1.12 1.20
CA THR A 937 28.50 0.68 1.13
C THR A 937 29.01 0.36 2.53
N ASP A 938 29.54 -0.84 2.70
CA ASP A 938 30.10 -1.33 3.95
C ASP A 938 31.53 -0.78 4.20
N PRO A 939 32.11 -1.02 5.39
CA PRO A 939 33.46 -0.57 5.72
C PRO A 939 34.58 -1.19 4.88
N LEU A 940 34.33 -2.33 4.23
CA LEU A 940 35.27 -3.03 3.35
C LEU A 940 35.19 -2.55 1.89
N GLY A 941 34.18 -1.73 1.57
CA GLY A 941 33.91 -1.18 0.25
C GLY A 941 32.94 -2.01 -0.61
N ALA A 942 32.35 -3.08 -0.07
CA ALA A 942 31.27 -3.79 -0.75
C ALA A 942 30.03 -2.90 -0.82
N THR A 943 29.32 -2.91 -1.95
CA THR A 943 28.20 -1.99 -2.19
C THR A 943 26.98 -2.75 -2.64
N VAL A 944 25.90 -2.65 -1.88
CA VAL A 944 24.56 -3.11 -2.28
C VAL A 944 23.84 -1.95 -2.93
N ARG A 945 23.23 -2.18 -4.10
CA ARG A 945 22.39 -1.20 -4.81
C ARG A 945 20.95 -1.64 -4.81
N TYR A 946 20.04 -0.71 -4.56
CA TYR A 946 18.60 -0.95 -4.51
C TYR A 946 17.93 -0.35 -5.75
N HIS A 947 16.96 -1.06 -6.27
CA HIS A 947 16.21 -0.71 -7.47
C HIS A 947 14.75 -0.50 -7.11
N TYR A 948 14.12 0.48 -7.75
CA TYR A 948 12.72 0.85 -7.53
C TYR A 948 11.98 0.88 -8.86
N ASN A 949 10.69 0.54 -8.82
CA ASN A 949 9.83 0.56 -9.99
C ASN A 949 9.25 1.97 -10.25
N ALA A 950 8.41 2.13 -11.27
CA ALA A 950 7.84 3.42 -11.66
C ALA A 950 6.90 4.05 -10.61
N GLU A 951 6.48 3.32 -9.57
CA GLU A 951 5.72 3.83 -8.43
C GLU A 951 6.62 4.01 -7.20
N ALA A 952 7.94 4.17 -7.40
CA ALA A 952 8.93 4.30 -6.33
C ALA A 952 8.89 3.15 -5.30
N ALA A 953 8.29 2.01 -5.64
CA ALA A 953 8.24 0.84 -4.78
C ALA A 953 9.46 -0.04 -5.03
N PHE A 954 9.98 -0.64 -3.96
CA PHE A 954 11.17 -1.50 -4.00
C PHE A 954 10.98 -2.65 -5.00
N ALA A 955 11.95 -2.82 -5.89
CA ALA A 955 11.92 -3.79 -6.99
C ALA A 955 13.05 -4.83 -6.90
N GLY A 956 14.07 -4.62 -6.07
CA GLY A 956 15.14 -5.58 -5.83
C GLY A 956 16.48 -4.95 -5.49
N VAL A 957 17.50 -5.79 -5.31
CA VAL A 957 18.88 -5.39 -5.02
C VAL A 957 19.90 -6.06 -5.94
N THR A 958 21.06 -5.44 -6.11
CA THR A 958 22.23 -5.99 -6.79
C THR A 958 23.49 -5.71 -5.98
N ASN A 959 24.41 -6.68 -5.90
CA ASN A 959 25.75 -6.51 -5.33
C ASN A 959 26.74 -6.15 -6.46
#